data_AF-A0A821FHA2-F1
#
_entry.id   AF-A0A821FHA2-F1
#
_cell.length_a   1.000
_cell.length_b   1.000
_cell.length_c   1.000
_cell.angle_alpha   90.00
_cell.angle_beta   90.00
_cell.angle_gamma   90.00
#
_symmetry.space_group_name_H-M   'P 1'
#
loop_
_entity.id
_entity.type
_entity.pdbx_description
1 polymer ?
#
loop_
_entity_poly.entity_id
_entity_poly.type
_entity_poly.pdbx_seq_one_letter_code
_entity_poly.pdbx_strand_id
1 'polypeptide(L)'
;MLYRLRKYGFSAKILEAGDGIGGTWYWNRYPGARCDIESMQYSYSFSEELQQEWKWSEIFSSQSEILRYLNYVVDKFDLRKDIQLGTRVDTVYFDEAHSRWEVQTNREDRLFANFCIMATGCLSTARVPQIKGLDIFNGQHYHTGRWPHMNICFNGRRVAVIGTGSSGIQSIPVIAEQADHVFVFQRTPNFSIPSRNGLLKAEYEQWWKSNYAEYRRQISEAPFGFILKDKKNISAMTVTPEERQHELERSWQNGGLDFLLSFNDLFINKESNDAAAEFVRTKIRETVKNPEVAEALIPQNYPIGTKRLCVDTNYFQAFNRDNVTLVDLRNGPIDEITPNGIRIKEKVYEVDDIVFATGFDAMTGALLQIDIHGRSGKTLQDKWTEGPRTYLGLMMADFPNLFIITGPGSPSVLTNMLPSIEQHVDWIVECLNYLRMHHYDTIEPQVEAENAWVLHVNEIANATLFPLANSWYVGANIDGKPRVFMPYAGARIGIQIRVALSSLIYKRLVSLPTRAIIKTTTTGQMVNLISTDVSKFEELYKFIHHLWATPVEVLIVFGIIWNEIGIPTLKIWMCVASICLITDLQSFPDGDSTVIGGKGVNLSEGQKARVSLARTLYTDADIYLFDDPLAAVDSTVARKIFQQCISNESMLNDKTRLLVTHQIQFLSEFDHCILLDHGQIEKQGLFDELLTIDKVKQCYENHLKHTNETGKSRRQNHNNVCDDDDDDDSMKPSETVNKSSIVIEETSIGGKVSTYVWFKLFTASYGWAECILLIFLMLLGQDLYDVTNKWLSIWLSKLEVEQRKS
;
A
#
# COMPACT_ATOMS: atom_id res chain seq x y z
N MET A 1 25.66 8.87 13.38
CA MET A 1 26.55 7.69 13.25
C MET A 1 27.85 7.85 14.05
N LEU A 2 28.80 8.68 13.64
CA LEU A 2 30.12 8.84 14.29
C LEU A 2 30.05 9.04 15.82
N TYR A 3 29.18 9.94 16.28
CA TYR A 3 28.93 10.16 17.71
C TYR A 3 28.55 8.88 18.47
N ARG A 4 27.64 8.07 17.91
CA ARG A 4 27.16 6.81 18.52
C ARG A 4 28.26 5.75 18.50
N LEU A 5 28.98 5.58 17.39
CA LEU A 5 30.13 4.67 17.31
C LEU A 5 31.18 4.97 18.38
N ARG A 6 31.55 6.24 18.56
CA ARG A 6 32.48 6.67 19.62
C ARG A 6 31.95 6.37 21.03
N LYS A 7 30.66 6.60 21.29
CA LYS A 7 30.04 6.24 22.58
C LYS A 7 30.12 4.75 22.88
N TYR A 8 30.09 3.89 21.86
CA TYR A 8 30.26 2.45 22.00
C TYR A 8 31.74 2.01 21.94
N GLY A 9 32.70 2.95 21.91
CA GLY A 9 34.13 2.63 21.90
C GLY A 9 34.66 2.07 20.58
N PHE A 10 33.98 2.32 19.45
CA PHE A 10 34.52 2.02 18.13
C PHE A 10 35.45 3.15 17.66
N SER A 11 36.56 2.79 17.00
CA SER A 11 37.31 3.72 16.16
C SER A 11 36.56 3.90 14.84
N ALA A 12 36.29 5.15 14.46
CA ALA A 12 35.55 5.47 13.23
C ALA A 12 36.11 6.72 12.57
N LYS A 13 36.07 6.78 11.25
CA LYS A 13 36.49 7.93 10.44
C LYS A 13 35.43 8.19 9.37
N ILE A 14 35.08 9.45 9.16
CA ILE A 14 34.19 9.90 8.08
C ILE A 14 35.06 10.44 6.95
N LEU A 15 34.72 10.07 5.72
CA LEU A 15 35.23 10.66 4.49
C LEU A 15 34.10 11.47 3.85
N GLU A 16 34.31 12.76 3.62
CA GLU A 16 33.32 13.68 3.05
C GLU A 16 33.93 14.38 1.84
N ALA A 17 33.22 14.32 0.71
CA ALA A 17 33.68 14.90 -0.55
C ALA A 17 33.66 16.43 -0.54
N GLY A 18 32.78 17.05 0.24
CA GLY A 18 32.71 18.50 0.41
C GLY A 18 33.79 19.05 1.33
N ASP A 19 34.11 20.33 1.15
CA ASP A 19 35.07 21.05 2.02
C ASP A 19 34.45 21.50 3.36
N GLY A 20 33.23 21.05 3.66
CA GLY A 20 32.54 21.31 4.91
C GLY A 20 31.46 20.27 5.19
N ILE A 21 31.03 20.21 6.44
CA ILE A 21 29.99 19.28 6.89
C ILE A 21 28.60 19.81 6.51
N GLY A 22 27.62 18.90 6.38
CA GLY A 22 26.21 19.25 6.23
C GLY A 22 25.45 18.42 5.20
N GLY A 23 26.15 17.64 4.36
CA GLY A 23 25.54 16.81 3.32
C GLY A 23 24.70 17.65 2.34
N THR A 24 23.44 17.29 2.14
CA THR A 24 22.49 18.05 1.30
C THR A 24 22.49 19.55 1.66
N TRP A 25 22.52 19.88 2.95
CA TRP A 25 22.51 21.26 3.45
C TRP A 25 23.86 21.98 3.26
N TYR A 26 24.94 21.26 2.94
CA TYR A 26 26.18 21.89 2.51
C TYR A 26 26.13 22.23 1.00
N TRP A 27 25.60 21.34 0.16
CA TRP A 27 25.63 21.49 -1.30
C TRP A 27 24.48 22.35 -1.88
N ASN A 28 23.29 22.29 -1.28
CA ASN A 28 22.07 22.91 -1.81
C ASN A 28 21.86 24.32 -1.24
N ARG A 29 22.67 25.28 -1.70
CA ARG A 29 22.64 26.67 -1.19
C ARG A 29 21.94 27.68 -2.10
N TYR A 30 21.11 27.19 -3.01
CA TYR A 30 20.35 28.05 -3.90
C TYR A 30 19.40 28.96 -3.12
N PRO A 31 19.07 30.16 -3.64
CA PRO A 31 18.16 31.08 -2.97
C PRO A 31 16.80 30.42 -2.70
N GLY A 32 16.29 30.54 -1.47
CA GLY A 32 15.02 29.95 -1.06
C GLY A 32 15.09 28.50 -0.57
N ALA A 33 16.25 27.84 -0.60
CA ALA A 33 16.41 26.47 -0.09
C ALA A 33 15.96 26.34 1.38
N ARG A 34 15.01 25.45 1.64
CA ARG A 34 14.34 25.29 2.94
C ARG A 34 13.86 23.86 3.16
N CYS A 35 13.75 23.45 4.42
CA CYS A 35 13.07 22.19 4.80
C CYS A 35 11.56 22.28 4.60
N ASP A 36 10.94 21.15 4.27
CA ASP A 36 9.49 20.98 4.11
C ASP A 36 8.81 20.39 5.36
N ILE A 37 9.58 20.15 6.43
CA ILE A 37 9.11 19.68 7.74
C ILE A 37 9.43 20.76 8.79
N GLU A 38 8.53 20.95 9.75
CA GLU A 38 8.74 21.94 10.82
C GLU A 38 10.07 21.69 11.56
N SER A 39 10.82 22.75 11.88
CA SER A 39 12.16 22.68 12.45
C SER A 39 12.22 21.97 13.81
N MET A 40 11.16 22.11 14.61
CA MET A 40 11.03 21.38 15.88
C MET A 40 11.00 19.85 15.69
N GLN A 41 10.55 19.39 14.51
CA GLN A 41 10.47 17.98 14.15
C GLN A 41 11.68 17.51 13.32
N TYR A 42 12.25 18.36 12.46
CA TYR A 42 13.42 18.08 11.63
C TYR A 42 14.74 18.41 12.36
N SER A 43 15.00 17.71 13.46
CA SER A 43 16.20 17.89 14.28
C SER A 43 16.58 16.60 15.01
N TYR A 44 17.83 16.48 15.44
CA TYR A 44 18.28 15.32 16.20
C TYR A 44 17.61 15.24 17.58
N SER A 45 17.33 14.02 18.02
CA SER A 45 16.74 13.69 19.31
C SER A 45 17.68 12.97 20.28
N PHE A 46 18.87 12.56 19.82
CA PHE A 46 19.81 11.75 20.61
C PHE A 46 20.43 12.44 21.84
N SER A 47 20.30 13.76 21.99
CA SER A 47 20.87 14.53 23.11
C SER A 47 19.86 15.56 23.59
N GLU A 48 19.48 15.45 24.86
CA GLU A 48 18.56 16.38 25.50
C GLU A 48 19.18 17.78 25.62
N GLU A 49 20.48 17.87 25.91
CA GLU A 49 21.18 19.15 25.99
C GLU A 49 21.13 19.89 24.64
N LEU A 50 21.37 19.17 23.53
CA LEU A 50 21.27 19.75 22.19
C LEU A 50 19.85 20.28 21.90
N GLN A 51 18.82 19.50 22.26
CA GLN A 51 17.43 19.87 22.06
C GLN A 51 17.04 21.13 22.83
N GLN A 52 17.52 21.29 24.07
CA GLN A 52 17.20 22.43 24.91
C GLN A 52 17.98 23.70 24.52
N GLU A 53 19.25 23.56 24.15
CA GLU A 53 20.14 24.70 23.86
C GLU A 53 19.85 25.35 22.51
N TRP A 54 19.61 24.56 21.47
CA TRP A 54 19.42 25.10 20.12
C TRP A 54 18.08 25.84 20.01
N LYS A 55 18.08 26.98 19.31
CA LYS A 55 16.87 27.78 19.06
C LYS A 55 16.66 27.95 17.57
N TRP A 56 15.49 27.54 17.10
CA TRP A 56 15.07 27.71 15.71
C TRP A 56 14.39 29.06 15.52
N SER A 57 14.71 29.77 14.44
CA SER A 57 14.17 31.11 14.16
C SER A 57 12.84 31.09 13.41
N GLU A 58 12.58 30.06 12.61
CA GLU A 58 11.42 29.94 11.73
C GLU A 58 10.71 28.59 11.92
N ILE A 59 9.44 28.52 11.51
CA ILE A 59 8.66 27.26 11.51
C ILE A 59 9.32 26.22 10.62
N PHE A 60 9.71 26.60 9.40
CA PHE A 60 10.46 25.76 8.47
C PHE A 60 11.83 26.36 8.26
N SER A 61 12.91 25.75 8.76
CA SER A 61 14.23 26.38 8.74
C SER A 61 14.85 26.46 7.34
N SER A 62 15.48 27.60 7.05
CA SER A 62 16.28 27.78 5.84
C SER A 62 17.49 26.85 5.85
N GLN A 63 18.03 26.53 4.66
CA GLN A 63 19.26 25.75 4.55
C GLN A 63 20.39 26.34 5.39
N SER A 64 20.56 27.67 5.40
CA SER A 64 21.64 28.33 6.14
C SER A 64 21.56 28.07 7.64
N GLU A 65 20.35 28.00 8.21
CA GLU A 65 20.13 27.74 9.63
C GLU A 65 20.39 26.28 9.97
N ILE A 66 19.93 25.36 9.13
CA ILE A 66 20.19 23.93 9.30
C ILE A 66 21.70 23.65 9.20
N LEU A 67 22.41 24.31 8.29
CA LEU A 67 23.86 24.19 8.20
C LEU A 67 24.57 24.71 9.46
N ARG A 68 24.10 25.81 10.06
CA ARG A 68 24.63 26.29 11.36
C ARG A 68 24.35 25.27 12.48
N TYR A 69 23.14 24.70 12.53
CA TYR A 69 22.78 23.66 13.48
C TYR A 69 23.72 22.44 13.37
N LEU A 70 23.96 21.94 12.17
CA LEU A 70 24.84 20.79 11.95
C LEU A 70 26.30 21.09 12.36
N ASN A 71 26.79 22.31 12.12
CA ASN A 71 28.12 22.72 12.58
C ASN A 71 28.17 22.81 14.09
N TYR A 72 27.14 23.38 14.73
CA TYR A 72 27.02 23.42 16.18
C TYR A 72 27.06 22.01 16.80
N VAL A 73 26.36 21.03 16.21
CA VAL A 73 26.39 19.62 16.64
C VAL A 73 27.81 19.04 16.54
N VAL A 74 28.47 19.25 15.41
CA VAL A 74 29.84 18.76 15.17
C VAL A 74 30.83 19.35 16.17
N ASP A 75 30.69 20.64 16.49
CA ASP A 75 31.54 21.34 17.46
C ASP A 75 31.24 20.91 18.91
N LYS A 76 29.96 20.87 19.30
CA LYS A 76 29.52 20.49 20.66
C LYS A 76 30.01 19.10 21.08
N PHE A 77 30.04 18.16 20.15
CA PHE A 77 30.45 16.77 20.42
C PHE A 77 31.88 16.44 19.96
N ASP A 78 32.68 17.46 19.62
CA ASP A 78 34.09 17.32 19.21
C ASP A 78 34.28 16.25 18.12
N LEU A 79 33.49 16.34 17.04
CA LEU A 79 33.45 15.33 15.98
C LEU A 79 34.43 15.63 14.83
N ARG A 80 34.91 16.87 14.69
CA ARG A 80 35.71 17.30 13.52
C ARG A 80 36.99 16.49 13.32
N LYS A 81 37.65 16.09 14.40
CA LYS A 81 38.93 15.35 14.35
C LYS A 81 38.84 14.00 13.65
N ASP A 82 37.64 13.42 13.58
CA ASP A 82 37.39 12.13 12.96
C ASP A 82 36.73 12.27 11.56
N ILE A 83 36.67 13.49 11.01
CA ILE A 83 36.07 13.81 9.70
C ILE A 83 37.16 14.33 8.76
N GLN A 84 37.37 13.64 7.65
CA GLN A 84 38.26 14.06 6.58
C GLN A 84 37.44 14.68 5.44
N LEU A 85 37.51 16.02 5.32
CA LEU A 85 36.83 16.82 4.31
C LEU A 85 37.58 16.83 2.96
N GLY A 86 36.88 17.22 1.90
CA GLY A 86 37.41 17.30 0.53
C GLY A 86 37.94 15.98 -0.01
N THR A 87 37.48 14.85 0.53
CA THR A 87 37.95 13.50 0.24
C THR A 87 36.80 12.66 -0.28
N ARG A 88 36.83 12.37 -1.58
CA ARG A 88 35.85 11.52 -2.25
C ARG A 88 36.33 10.08 -2.24
N VAL A 89 35.46 9.15 -1.88
CA VAL A 89 35.68 7.72 -2.04
C VAL A 89 35.42 7.36 -3.49
N ASP A 90 36.41 6.75 -4.14
CA ASP A 90 36.32 6.34 -5.55
C ASP A 90 36.00 4.86 -5.65
N THR A 91 36.65 4.03 -4.83
CA THR A 91 36.58 2.58 -4.94
C THR A 91 36.58 1.90 -3.57
N VAL A 92 35.83 0.81 -3.44
CA VAL A 92 35.68 0.05 -2.19
C VAL A 92 35.68 -1.45 -2.49
N TYR A 93 36.62 -2.20 -1.92
CA TYR A 93 36.81 -3.64 -2.18
C TYR A 93 36.64 -4.47 -0.90
N PHE A 94 35.90 -5.58 -0.97
CA PHE A 94 35.88 -6.52 0.14
C PHE A 94 37.08 -7.48 0.09
N ASP A 95 37.89 -7.45 1.14
CA ASP A 95 39.00 -8.36 1.38
C ASP A 95 38.52 -9.57 2.19
N GLU A 96 38.08 -10.61 1.49
CA GLU A 96 37.54 -11.85 2.08
C GLU A 96 38.55 -12.53 3.02
N ALA A 97 39.85 -12.44 2.72
CA ALA A 97 40.89 -13.10 3.52
C ALA A 97 41.02 -12.50 4.93
N HIS A 98 40.64 -11.23 5.09
CA HIS A 98 40.74 -10.50 6.36
C HIS A 98 39.40 -9.97 6.87
N SER A 99 38.28 -10.35 6.24
CA SER A 99 36.91 -9.94 6.61
C SER A 99 36.75 -8.43 6.78
N ARG A 100 37.31 -7.64 5.85
CA ARG A 100 37.33 -6.17 5.94
C ARG A 100 37.20 -5.51 4.58
N TRP A 101 36.90 -4.22 4.60
CA TRP A 101 36.84 -3.37 3.42
C TRP A 101 38.14 -2.59 3.25
N GLU A 102 38.63 -2.56 2.02
CA GLU A 102 39.62 -1.60 1.54
C GLU A 102 38.89 -0.42 0.87
N VAL A 103 39.23 0.80 1.24
CA VAL A 103 38.63 2.04 0.74
C VAL A 103 39.72 2.90 0.10
N GLN A 104 39.53 3.26 -1.17
CA GLN A 104 40.42 4.12 -1.95
C GLN A 104 39.74 5.46 -2.23
N THR A 105 40.52 6.55 -2.18
CA THR A 105 40.02 7.92 -2.34
C THR A 105 40.70 8.65 -3.48
N ASN A 106 40.09 9.77 -3.89
CA ASN A 106 40.64 10.69 -4.89
C ASN A 106 41.93 11.40 -4.45
N ARG A 107 42.39 11.16 -3.21
CA ARG A 107 43.65 11.66 -2.65
C ARG A 107 44.70 10.57 -2.53
N GLU A 108 44.48 9.43 -3.18
CA GLU A 108 45.36 8.25 -3.13
C GLU A 108 45.49 7.64 -1.73
N ASP A 109 44.55 7.95 -0.81
CA ASP A 109 44.49 7.29 0.50
C ASP A 109 44.05 5.83 0.30
N ARG A 110 44.66 4.91 1.06
CA ARG A 110 44.23 3.51 1.17
C ARG A 110 43.91 3.18 2.62
N LEU A 111 42.64 3.01 2.93
CA LEU A 111 42.13 2.80 4.29
C LEU A 111 41.53 1.40 4.43
N PHE A 112 41.64 0.80 5.61
CA PHE A 112 41.06 -0.50 5.91
C PHE A 112 40.06 -0.38 7.07
N ALA A 113 38.88 -0.97 6.92
CA ALA A 113 37.83 -0.95 7.94
C ALA A 113 37.09 -2.28 8.00
N ASN A 114 36.83 -2.81 9.20
CA ASN A 114 36.03 -4.04 9.35
C ASN A 114 34.59 -3.86 8.83
N PHE A 115 34.03 -2.66 8.98
CA PHE A 115 32.68 -2.30 8.57
C PHE A 115 32.70 -1.03 7.72
N CYS A 116 31.91 -1.01 6.65
CA CYS A 116 31.74 0.15 5.79
C CYS A 116 30.31 0.67 5.89
N ILE A 117 30.11 1.92 6.28
CA ILE A 117 28.78 2.51 6.47
C ILE A 117 28.58 3.63 5.44
N MET A 118 27.75 3.38 4.44
CA MET A 118 27.41 4.31 3.39
C MET A 118 26.34 5.29 3.88
N ALA A 119 26.79 6.44 4.38
CA ALA A 119 25.97 7.58 4.77
C ALA A 119 25.90 8.64 3.66
N THR A 120 25.87 8.22 2.39
CA THR A 120 26.05 9.07 1.20
C THR A 120 24.82 9.90 0.81
N GLY A 121 23.68 9.67 1.48
CA GLY A 121 22.42 10.40 1.27
C GLY A 121 21.63 9.96 0.03
N CYS A 122 20.36 10.36 -0.03
CA CYS A 122 19.42 9.92 -1.07
C CYS A 122 19.30 10.89 -2.26
N LEU A 123 19.83 12.11 -2.15
CA LEU A 123 19.68 13.20 -3.13
C LEU A 123 21.01 13.96 -3.27
N SER A 124 22.06 13.25 -3.66
CA SER A 124 23.44 13.76 -3.61
C SER A 124 24.09 13.94 -4.99
N THR A 125 23.50 13.33 -6.03
CA THR A 125 24.03 13.39 -7.41
C THR A 125 23.20 14.33 -8.26
N ALA A 126 23.58 15.61 -8.26
CA ALA A 126 23.02 16.66 -9.12
C ALA A 126 23.23 16.32 -10.61
N ARG A 127 22.21 16.52 -11.45
CA ARG A 127 22.28 16.24 -12.90
C ARG A 127 21.98 17.50 -13.71
N VAL A 128 23.02 18.07 -14.30
CA VAL A 128 22.87 19.04 -15.39
C VAL A 128 22.39 18.26 -16.62
N PRO A 129 21.24 18.59 -17.21
CA PRO A 129 20.75 17.92 -18.41
C PRO A 129 21.73 18.15 -19.56
N GLN A 130 22.00 17.10 -20.34
CA GLN A 130 22.82 17.24 -21.55
C GLN A 130 21.97 17.85 -22.67
N ILE A 131 21.94 19.18 -22.71
CA ILE A 131 21.28 19.95 -23.75
C ILE A 131 22.35 20.40 -24.74
N LYS A 132 22.11 20.16 -26.03
CA LYS A 132 23.01 20.57 -27.12
C LYS A 132 23.34 22.06 -27.00
N GLY A 133 24.61 22.44 -27.11
CA GLY A 133 25.06 23.83 -27.12
C GLY A 133 25.21 24.50 -25.75
N LEU A 134 25.12 23.75 -24.64
CA LEU A 134 25.41 24.30 -23.30
C LEU A 134 26.84 24.84 -23.17
N ASP A 135 27.80 24.20 -23.84
CA ASP A 135 29.22 24.52 -23.84
C ASP A 135 29.56 25.84 -24.56
N ILE A 136 28.69 26.30 -25.47
CA ILE A 136 28.86 27.55 -26.23
C ILE A 136 28.04 28.71 -25.67
N PHE A 137 27.35 28.54 -24.53
CA PHE A 137 26.59 29.60 -23.89
C PHE A 137 27.52 30.67 -23.30
N ASN A 138 27.32 31.93 -23.67
CA ASN A 138 28.16 33.05 -23.22
C ASN A 138 27.89 33.45 -21.75
N GLY A 139 26.71 33.13 -21.24
CA GLY A 139 26.30 33.44 -19.87
C GLY A 139 26.79 32.44 -18.83
N GLN A 140 26.41 32.63 -17.57
CA GLN A 140 26.70 31.65 -16.52
C GLN A 140 25.57 30.63 -16.39
N HIS A 141 25.92 29.40 -16.01
CA HIS A 141 24.93 28.41 -15.64
C HIS A 141 25.19 27.85 -14.25
N TYR A 142 24.11 27.57 -13.53
CA TYR A 142 24.13 27.09 -12.15
C TYR A 142 23.26 25.86 -12.04
N HIS A 143 23.62 24.92 -11.17
CA HIS A 143 22.73 23.83 -10.77
C HIS A 143 22.37 23.99 -9.30
N THR A 144 21.09 23.87 -8.95
CA THR A 144 20.62 24.09 -7.57
C THR A 144 21.32 23.17 -6.55
N GLY A 145 21.54 21.90 -6.93
CA GLY A 145 22.31 20.93 -6.12
C GLY A 145 23.84 21.14 -6.03
N ARG A 146 24.40 22.15 -6.71
CA ARG A 146 25.83 22.54 -6.64
C ARG A 146 25.95 24.07 -6.72
N TRP A 147 25.18 24.76 -5.89
CA TRP A 147 25.13 26.22 -5.93
C TRP A 147 26.47 26.83 -5.47
N PRO A 148 26.97 27.90 -6.11
CA PRO A 148 28.19 28.57 -5.66
C PRO A 148 28.13 29.01 -4.20
N HIS A 149 29.28 28.99 -3.52
CA HIS A 149 29.39 29.44 -2.13
C HIS A 149 29.34 30.97 -1.98
N MET A 150 29.62 31.69 -3.06
CA MET A 150 29.46 33.13 -3.13
C MET A 150 28.02 33.51 -3.47
N ASN A 151 27.56 34.65 -2.94
CA ASN A 151 26.24 35.16 -3.27
C ASN A 151 26.18 35.54 -4.75
N ILE A 152 25.21 34.97 -5.46
CA ILE A 152 24.90 35.31 -6.85
C ILE A 152 23.81 36.38 -6.83
N CYS A 153 24.00 37.45 -7.60
CA CYS A 153 23.04 38.54 -7.75
C CYS A 153 22.48 38.54 -9.17
N PHE A 154 21.15 38.55 -9.30
CA PHE A 154 20.46 38.53 -10.59
C PHE A 154 19.92 39.91 -11.02
N ASN A 155 20.23 40.98 -10.29
CA ASN A 155 19.81 42.35 -10.65
C ASN A 155 20.28 42.71 -12.07
N GLY A 156 19.39 43.21 -12.92
CA GLY A 156 19.74 43.59 -14.28
C GLY A 156 19.83 42.42 -15.27
N ARG A 157 19.47 41.19 -14.86
CA ARG A 157 19.72 39.96 -15.64
C ARG A 157 18.44 39.26 -16.03
N ARG A 158 18.45 38.68 -17.22
CA ARG A 158 17.41 37.77 -17.73
C ARG A 158 17.81 36.34 -17.39
N VAL A 159 17.00 35.64 -16.62
CA VAL A 159 17.34 34.32 -16.07
C VAL A 159 16.40 33.25 -16.62
N ALA A 160 16.96 32.16 -17.15
CA ALA A 160 16.20 30.95 -17.42
C ALA A 160 16.23 30.02 -16.20
N VAL A 161 15.08 29.55 -15.74
CA VAL A 161 15.00 28.46 -14.74
C VAL A 161 14.43 27.22 -15.41
N ILE A 162 15.21 26.15 -15.51
CA ILE A 162 14.81 24.89 -16.14
C ILE A 162 14.48 23.86 -15.07
N GLY A 163 13.20 23.49 -14.99
CA GLY A 163 12.66 22.53 -14.02
C GLY A 163 11.87 23.20 -12.89
N THR A 164 10.69 22.63 -12.61
CA THR A 164 9.75 23.13 -11.59
C THR A 164 9.48 22.09 -10.50
N GLY A 165 10.51 21.32 -10.13
CA GLY A 165 10.50 20.52 -8.89
C GLY A 165 10.71 21.41 -7.65
N SER A 166 10.88 20.80 -6.47
CA SER A 166 11.07 21.54 -5.21
C SER A 166 12.13 22.65 -5.29
N SER A 167 13.31 22.39 -5.88
CA SER A 167 14.34 23.42 -6.03
C SER A 167 13.93 24.60 -6.91
N GLY A 168 13.18 24.34 -7.98
CA GLY A 168 12.65 25.40 -8.86
C GLY A 168 11.58 26.20 -8.14
N ILE A 169 10.62 25.50 -7.53
CA ILE A 169 9.50 26.09 -6.77
C ILE A 169 10.00 27.02 -5.65
N GLN A 170 11.07 26.63 -4.94
CA GLN A 170 11.66 27.44 -3.88
C GLN A 170 12.50 28.62 -4.40
N SER A 171 13.17 28.47 -5.54
CA SER A 171 14.11 29.50 -6.05
C SER A 171 13.46 30.54 -6.95
N ILE A 172 12.46 30.16 -7.75
CA ILE A 172 11.80 31.05 -8.73
C ILE A 172 11.28 32.33 -8.07
N PRO A 173 10.55 32.31 -6.94
CA PRO A 173 10.07 33.53 -6.30
C PRO A 173 11.20 34.48 -5.91
N VAL A 174 12.28 33.95 -5.34
CA VAL A 174 13.43 34.74 -4.88
C VAL A 174 14.24 35.30 -6.05
N ILE A 175 14.40 34.53 -7.13
CA ILE A 175 15.05 34.99 -8.36
C ILE A 175 14.20 36.08 -9.03
N ALA A 176 12.87 35.92 -9.09
CA ALA A 176 11.95 36.86 -9.71
C ALA A 176 11.86 38.23 -9.01
N GLU A 177 12.21 38.29 -7.72
CA GLU A 177 12.34 39.53 -6.96
C GLU A 177 13.56 40.37 -7.38
N GLN A 178 14.59 39.75 -7.97
CA GLN A 178 15.86 40.39 -8.32
C GLN A 178 16.05 40.57 -9.83
N ALA A 179 15.69 39.54 -10.61
CA ALA A 179 15.93 39.49 -12.05
C ALA A 179 15.07 40.48 -12.84
N ASP A 180 15.63 41.03 -13.91
CA ASP A 180 14.91 41.88 -14.85
C ASP A 180 13.81 41.08 -15.56
N HIS A 181 14.08 39.82 -15.89
CA HIS A 181 13.09 38.88 -16.42
C HIS A 181 13.43 37.44 -16.05
N VAL A 182 12.42 36.62 -15.75
CA VAL A 182 12.58 35.18 -15.49
C VAL A 182 11.75 34.37 -16.47
N PHE A 183 12.41 33.50 -17.23
CA PHE A 183 11.76 32.49 -18.06
C PHE A 183 11.77 31.14 -17.34
N VAL A 184 10.59 30.63 -16.97
CA VAL A 184 10.44 29.36 -16.28
C VAL A 184 10.10 28.27 -17.29
N PHE A 185 11.03 27.36 -17.56
CA PHE A 185 10.85 26.24 -18.48
C PHE A 185 10.32 25.01 -17.74
N GLN A 186 9.03 24.75 -17.90
CA GLN A 186 8.31 23.67 -17.21
C GLN A 186 8.00 22.52 -18.16
N ARG A 187 8.38 21.30 -17.78
CA ARG A 187 7.98 20.07 -18.50
C ARG A 187 6.73 19.42 -17.93
N THR A 188 6.69 19.24 -16.62
CA THR A 188 5.55 18.64 -15.91
C THR A 188 5.33 19.47 -14.66
N PRO A 189 4.15 20.10 -14.50
CA PRO A 189 3.83 20.81 -13.26
C PRO A 189 3.82 19.86 -12.07
N ASN A 190 4.23 20.36 -10.90
CA ASN A 190 4.17 19.62 -9.64
C ASN A 190 3.12 20.23 -8.71
N PHE A 191 2.44 19.40 -7.92
CA PHE A 191 1.61 19.88 -6.82
C PHE A 191 2.47 20.60 -5.79
N SER A 192 2.00 21.78 -5.37
CA SER A 192 2.64 22.60 -4.34
C SER A 192 1.58 23.14 -3.38
N ILE A 193 1.90 23.15 -2.09
CA ILE A 193 1.08 23.72 -1.02
C ILE A 193 1.86 24.88 -0.38
N PRO A 194 1.21 25.99 -0.02
CA PRO A 194 1.87 27.07 0.71
C PRO A 194 2.44 26.55 2.04
N SER A 195 3.68 26.91 2.32
CA SER A 195 4.36 26.63 3.59
C SER A 195 3.71 27.32 4.78
N ARG A 196 3.08 28.49 4.57
CA ARG A 196 2.65 29.39 5.66
C ARG A 196 3.78 29.69 6.66
N ASN A 197 5.01 29.71 6.14
CA ASN A 197 6.20 29.92 6.96
C ASN A 197 6.18 31.30 7.63
N GLY A 198 6.81 31.38 8.80
CA GLY A 198 6.95 32.60 9.58
C GLY A 198 7.92 32.39 10.74
N LEU A 199 8.08 33.44 11.56
CA LEU A 199 8.90 33.36 12.77
C LEU A 199 8.33 32.33 13.75
N LEU A 200 9.21 31.54 14.35
CA LEU A 200 8.83 30.61 15.41
C LEU A 200 8.49 31.42 16.67
N LYS A 201 7.25 31.29 17.15
CA LYS A 201 6.82 31.96 18.38
C LYS A 201 7.51 31.33 19.59
N ALA A 202 8.04 32.15 20.49
CA ALA A 202 8.76 31.69 21.68
C ALA A 202 7.91 30.76 22.58
N GLU A 203 6.61 31.06 22.71
CA GLU A 203 5.65 30.23 23.45
C GLU A 203 5.53 28.81 22.86
N TYR A 204 5.51 28.71 21.53
CA TYR A 204 5.43 27.44 20.82
C TYR A 204 6.74 26.64 20.95
N GLU A 205 7.88 27.32 20.85
CA GLU A 205 9.19 26.70 21.11
C GLU A 205 9.27 26.15 22.55
N GLN A 206 8.86 26.94 23.54
CA GLN A 206 8.88 26.55 24.95
C GLN A 206 7.93 25.38 25.24
N TRP A 207 6.74 25.37 24.63
CA TRP A 207 5.79 24.27 24.72
C TRP A 207 6.38 22.96 24.17
N TRP A 208 7.02 23.01 23.01
CA TRP A 208 7.76 21.87 22.46
C TRP A 208 8.89 21.40 23.38
N LYS A 209 9.75 22.32 23.83
CA LYS A 209 10.91 22.02 24.68
C LYS A 209 10.52 21.38 26.00
N SER A 210 9.37 21.76 26.57
CA SER A 210 8.85 21.17 27.81
C SER A 210 8.34 19.73 27.63
N ASN A 211 8.06 19.32 26.38
CA ASN A 211 7.43 18.04 26.05
C ASN A 211 8.23 17.24 25.00
N TYR A 212 9.52 17.57 24.81
CA TYR A 212 10.32 17.04 23.70
C TYR A 212 10.31 15.51 23.68
N ALA A 213 10.54 14.87 24.82
CA ALA A 213 10.57 13.41 24.93
C ALA A 213 9.29 12.75 24.41
N GLU A 214 8.13 13.27 24.81
CA GLU A 214 6.83 12.74 24.39
C GLU A 214 6.59 12.97 22.89
N TYR A 215 6.91 14.16 22.36
CA TYR A 215 6.76 14.40 20.94
C TYR A 215 7.75 13.61 20.09
N ARG A 216 8.98 13.38 20.55
CA ARG A 216 9.93 12.49 19.86
C ARG A 216 9.41 11.06 19.85
N ARG A 217 8.78 10.59 20.93
CA ARG A 217 8.10 9.28 20.98
C ARG A 217 6.96 9.21 19.95
N GLN A 218 6.07 10.19 19.93
CA GLN A 218 4.97 10.24 18.95
C GLN A 218 5.49 10.32 17.50
N ILE A 219 6.52 11.13 17.24
CA ILE A 219 7.23 11.19 15.95
C ILE A 219 7.82 9.82 15.59
N SER A 220 8.33 9.08 16.58
CA SER A 220 8.90 7.74 16.37
C SER A 220 7.85 6.71 15.95
N GLU A 221 6.62 6.85 16.45
CA GLU A 221 5.46 5.98 16.21
C GLU A 221 4.66 6.43 14.96
N ALA A 222 4.81 7.67 14.51
CA ALA A 222 4.08 8.20 13.38
C ALA A 222 4.48 7.52 12.05
N PRO A 223 3.51 7.14 11.17
CA PRO A 223 3.78 6.47 9.90
C PRO A 223 4.82 7.16 9.02
N PHE A 224 4.77 8.50 8.95
CA PHE A 224 5.65 9.33 8.15
C PHE A 224 6.76 10.02 8.97
N GLY A 225 6.88 9.74 10.27
CA GLY A 225 7.94 10.32 11.11
C GLY A 225 7.74 11.79 11.47
N PHE A 226 6.52 12.31 11.41
CA PHE A 226 6.17 13.64 11.91
C PHE A 226 4.76 13.62 12.49
N ILE A 227 4.50 14.49 13.46
CA ILE A 227 3.19 14.68 14.07
C ILE A 227 2.46 15.85 13.41
N LEU A 228 1.15 15.72 13.35
CA LEU A 228 0.24 16.72 12.82
C LEU A 228 -0.56 17.35 13.94
N LYS A 229 -0.95 18.61 13.73
CA LYS A 229 -1.99 19.23 14.54
C LYS A 229 -3.35 18.66 14.10
N ASP A 230 -4.10 18.08 15.03
CA ASP A 230 -5.50 17.68 14.85
C ASP A 230 -5.78 16.65 13.73
N LYS A 231 -4.99 15.57 13.69
CA LYS A 231 -5.20 14.46 12.73
C LYS A 231 -6.60 13.85 12.90
N LYS A 232 -7.38 13.84 11.83
CA LYS A 232 -8.60 13.03 11.74
C LYS A 232 -8.28 11.67 11.12
N ASN A 233 -8.77 10.60 11.74
CA ASN A 233 -8.63 9.25 11.20
C ASN A 233 -9.90 8.82 10.45
N ILE A 234 -10.24 9.58 9.40
CA ILE A 234 -11.45 9.38 8.60
C ILE A 234 -11.11 9.36 7.11
N SER A 235 -11.93 8.68 6.31
CA SER A 235 -11.82 8.65 4.86
C SER A 235 -12.47 9.90 4.26
N ALA A 236 -11.91 10.41 3.15
CA ALA A 236 -12.52 11.54 2.45
C ALA A 236 -13.88 11.22 1.82
N MET A 237 -14.18 9.93 1.57
CA MET A 237 -15.46 9.49 0.99
C MET A 237 -16.55 9.23 2.05
N THR A 238 -16.20 9.15 3.33
CA THR A 238 -17.18 8.91 4.41
C THR A 238 -17.84 10.18 4.96
N VAL A 239 -17.35 11.36 4.55
CA VAL A 239 -17.86 12.67 4.96
C VAL A 239 -18.65 13.33 3.84
N THR A 240 -19.47 14.34 4.18
CA THR A 240 -20.20 15.10 3.16
C THR A 240 -19.24 15.91 2.27
N PRO A 241 -19.64 16.29 1.04
CA PRO A 241 -18.83 17.17 0.20
C PRO A 241 -18.45 18.49 0.88
N GLU A 242 -19.34 19.07 1.68
CA GLU A 242 -19.12 20.31 2.43
C GLU A 242 -18.09 20.12 3.55
N GLU A 243 -18.21 19.04 4.33
CA GLU A 243 -17.24 18.70 5.37
C GLU A 243 -15.86 18.41 4.77
N ARG A 244 -15.82 17.72 3.64
CA ARG A 244 -14.59 17.45 2.90
C ARG A 244 -13.91 18.74 2.45
N GLN A 245 -14.68 19.65 1.86
CA GLN A 245 -14.17 20.95 1.43
C GLN A 245 -13.64 21.76 2.62
N HIS A 246 -14.36 21.77 3.74
CA HIS A 246 -13.95 22.47 4.94
C HIS A 246 -12.64 21.92 5.52
N GLU A 247 -12.45 20.60 5.57
CA GLU A 247 -11.21 19.98 6.06
C GLU A 247 -10.01 20.24 5.14
N LEU A 248 -10.22 20.17 3.82
CA LEU A 248 -9.18 20.51 2.84
C LEU A 248 -8.79 21.99 2.92
N GLU A 249 -9.76 22.89 3.11
CA GLU A 249 -9.50 24.32 3.32
C GLU A 249 -8.71 24.55 4.61
N ARG A 250 -9.13 23.94 5.72
CA ARG A 250 -8.40 24.02 6.99
C ARG A 250 -6.95 23.55 6.83
N SER A 251 -6.74 22.41 6.18
CA SER A 251 -5.40 21.85 5.93
C SER A 251 -4.56 22.75 5.02
N TRP A 252 -5.17 23.38 4.02
CA TRP A 252 -4.53 24.37 3.15
C TRP A 252 -4.13 25.66 3.87
N GLN A 253 -4.93 26.08 4.86
CA GLN A 253 -4.60 27.24 5.70
C GLN A 253 -3.50 26.94 6.71
N ASN A 254 -3.40 25.70 7.21
CA ASN A 254 -2.27 25.26 8.03
C ASN A 254 -0.97 25.19 7.21
N GLY A 255 -1.06 24.73 5.96
CA GLY A 255 0.06 24.64 5.04
C GLY A 255 0.99 23.46 5.28
N GLY A 256 2.05 23.37 4.48
CA GLY A 256 3.05 22.30 4.58
C GLY A 256 2.55 20.91 4.16
N LEU A 257 3.24 19.88 4.63
CA LEU A 257 2.94 18.47 4.28
C LEU A 257 1.71 17.92 4.99
N ASP A 258 1.18 18.62 5.99
CA ASP A 258 -0.01 18.26 6.75
C ASP A 258 -1.23 18.04 5.84
N PHE A 259 -1.29 18.72 4.70
CA PHE A 259 -2.33 18.56 3.69
C PHE A 259 -2.51 17.11 3.22
N LEU A 260 -1.43 16.34 3.08
CA LEU A 260 -1.50 14.94 2.62
C LEU A 260 -2.14 14.00 3.64
N LEU A 261 -2.37 14.48 4.86
CA LEU A 261 -2.89 13.71 5.97
C LEU A 261 -4.20 14.29 6.51
N SER A 262 -4.86 15.14 5.71
CA SER A 262 -6.22 15.62 5.98
C SER A 262 -7.24 14.47 6.04
N PHE A 263 -6.96 13.38 5.31
CA PHE A 263 -7.71 12.12 5.36
C PHE A 263 -6.75 10.94 5.42
N ASN A 264 -7.21 9.80 5.94
CA ASN A 264 -6.37 8.62 6.15
C ASN A 264 -6.17 7.76 4.89
N ASP A 265 -6.88 8.05 3.81
CA ASP A 265 -6.96 7.20 2.62
C ASP A 265 -6.44 7.86 1.33
N LEU A 266 -5.86 9.07 1.40
CA LEU A 266 -5.37 9.80 0.21
C LEU A 266 -4.30 9.06 -0.60
N PHE A 267 -3.59 8.10 0.00
CA PHE A 267 -2.56 7.32 -0.68
C PHE A 267 -3.04 5.96 -1.21
N ILE A 268 -4.28 5.56 -0.92
CA ILE A 268 -4.80 4.22 -1.23
C ILE A 268 -6.16 4.26 -1.94
N ASN A 269 -6.94 5.33 -1.77
CA ASN A 269 -8.22 5.51 -2.42
C ASN A 269 -8.10 6.62 -3.48
N LYS A 270 -8.35 6.25 -4.75
CA LYS A 270 -8.20 7.18 -5.88
C LYS A 270 -9.22 8.32 -5.86
N GLU A 271 -10.47 8.05 -5.49
CA GLU A 271 -11.54 9.07 -5.46
C GLU A 271 -11.27 10.14 -4.39
N SER A 272 -10.82 9.70 -3.20
CA SER A 272 -10.33 10.58 -2.13
C SER A 272 -9.15 11.42 -2.58
N ASN A 273 -8.19 10.83 -3.29
CA ASN A 273 -7.06 11.55 -3.85
C ASN A 273 -7.49 12.57 -4.92
N ASP A 274 -8.37 12.18 -5.83
CA ASP A 274 -8.86 13.03 -6.91
C ASP A 274 -9.60 14.26 -6.35
N ALA A 275 -10.37 14.10 -5.28
CA ALA A 275 -11.03 15.21 -4.58
C ALA A 275 -10.02 16.19 -3.97
N ALA A 276 -8.99 15.69 -3.29
CA ALA A 276 -7.91 16.52 -2.74
C ALA A 276 -7.09 17.19 -3.85
N ALA A 277 -6.82 16.49 -4.95
CA ALA A 277 -6.14 17.04 -6.11
C ALA A 277 -6.94 18.17 -6.74
N GLU A 278 -8.25 17.99 -6.97
CA GLU A 278 -9.11 19.01 -7.59
C GLU A 278 -9.25 20.26 -6.71
N PHE A 279 -9.29 20.09 -5.39
CA PHE A 279 -9.21 21.21 -4.46
C PHE A 279 -7.94 22.05 -4.71
N VAL A 280 -6.77 21.40 -4.81
CA VAL A 280 -5.51 22.12 -5.08
C VAL A 280 -5.51 22.76 -6.46
N ARG A 281 -6.05 22.09 -7.49
CA ARG A 281 -6.19 22.69 -8.84
C ARG A 281 -7.04 23.96 -8.80
N THR A 282 -8.14 23.93 -8.06
CA THR A 282 -8.99 25.10 -7.85
C THR A 282 -8.23 26.25 -7.18
N LYS A 283 -7.44 25.97 -6.13
CA LYS A 283 -6.59 26.98 -5.48
C LYS A 283 -5.55 27.60 -6.42
N ILE A 284 -4.99 26.82 -7.35
CA ILE A 284 -4.06 27.34 -8.36
C ILE A 284 -4.80 28.32 -9.29
N ARG A 285 -5.99 27.95 -9.79
CA ARG A 285 -6.84 28.84 -10.63
C ARG A 285 -7.22 30.13 -9.92
N GLU A 286 -7.53 30.06 -8.62
CA GLU A 286 -7.84 31.25 -7.81
C GLU A 286 -6.62 32.16 -7.61
N THR A 287 -5.42 31.61 -7.58
CA THR A 287 -4.18 32.34 -7.26
C THR A 287 -3.56 33.01 -8.50
N VAL A 288 -3.58 32.34 -9.65
CA VAL A 288 -2.91 32.80 -10.88
C VAL A 288 -3.90 33.57 -11.75
N LYS A 289 -3.65 34.86 -11.98
CA LYS A 289 -4.58 35.78 -12.66
C LYS A 289 -4.77 35.47 -14.15
N ASN A 290 -3.73 34.99 -14.82
CA ASN A 290 -3.82 34.59 -16.24
C ASN A 290 -4.32 33.14 -16.34
N PRO A 291 -5.50 32.89 -16.93
CA PRO A 291 -6.09 31.55 -16.98
C PRO A 291 -5.26 30.54 -17.80
N GLU A 292 -4.59 30.98 -18.87
CA GLU A 292 -3.74 30.08 -19.68
C GLU A 292 -2.50 29.63 -18.88
N VAL A 293 -1.90 30.55 -18.11
CA VAL A 293 -0.77 30.25 -17.23
C VAL A 293 -1.22 29.36 -16.07
N ALA A 294 -2.40 29.61 -15.50
CA ALA A 294 -2.98 28.79 -14.44
C ALA A 294 -3.15 27.34 -14.89
N GLU A 295 -3.79 27.10 -16.05
CA GLU A 295 -3.96 25.76 -16.60
C GLU A 295 -2.63 25.08 -16.93
N ALA A 296 -1.64 25.84 -17.42
CA ALA A 296 -0.31 25.30 -17.67
C ALA A 296 0.41 24.87 -16.36
N LEU A 297 0.13 25.50 -15.22
CA LEU A 297 0.69 25.17 -13.91
C LEU A 297 -0.01 24.02 -13.18
N ILE A 298 -1.15 23.54 -13.68
CA ILE A 298 -1.96 22.51 -13.02
C ILE A 298 -1.44 21.09 -13.34
N PRO A 299 -1.12 20.27 -12.32
CA PRO A 299 -0.84 18.84 -12.52
C PRO A 299 -2.10 18.04 -12.86
N GLN A 300 -2.06 17.32 -13.99
CA GLN A 300 -3.20 16.51 -14.48
C GLN A 300 -2.93 15.00 -14.50
N ASN A 301 -1.66 14.58 -14.64
CA ASN A 301 -1.32 13.23 -15.09
C ASN A 301 -0.97 12.25 -13.97
N TYR A 302 -1.11 12.64 -12.69
CA TYR A 302 -0.77 11.76 -11.58
C TYR A 302 -1.49 12.17 -10.28
N PRO A 303 -1.73 11.24 -9.33
CA PRO A 303 -2.41 11.52 -8.07
C PRO A 303 -1.57 12.41 -7.13
N ILE A 304 -2.17 13.29 -6.34
CA ILE A 304 -1.43 14.15 -5.40
C ILE A 304 -0.70 13.31 -4.33
N GLY A 305 0.52 13.71 -3.95
CA GLY A 305 1.34 12.99 -2.95
C GLY A 305 2.13 11.78 -3.47
N THR A 306 1.81 11.26 -4.66
CA THR A 306 2.55 10.13 -5.27
C THR A 306 3.93 10.53 -5.84
N LYS A 307 4.11 11.82 -6.08
CA LYS A 307 5.42 12.50 -6.03
C LYS A 307 5.50 13.27 -4.72
N ARG A 308 6.70 13.45 -4.15
CA ARG A 308 6.87 14.28 -2.95
C ARG A 308 6.23 15.64 -3.18
N LEU A 309 5.27 15.98 -2.33
CA LEU A 309 4.56 17.24 -2.39
C LEU A 309 5.55 18.39 -2.16
N CYS A 310 5.48 19.41 -3.00
CA CYS A 310 6.31 20.60 -2.83
C CYS A 310 5.65 21.54 -1.82
N VAL A 311 6.48 22.24 -1.05
CA VAL A 311 6.05 23.23 -0.08
C VAL A 311 6.69 24.56 -0.48
N ASP A 312 5.87 25.57 -0.75
CA ASP A 312 6.32 26.82 -1.38
C ASP A 312 6.11 28.09 -0.53
N THR A 313 6.76 29.16 -0.97
CA THR A 313 6.49 30.52 -0.51
C THR A 313 6.29 31.39 -1.75
N ASN A 314 5.03 31.75 -2.02
CA ASN A 314 4.63 32.62 -3.12
C ASN A 314 4.94 32.10 -4.53
N TYR A 315 5.01 30.77 -4.74
CA TYR A 315 5.36 30.21 -6.04
C TYR A 315 4.35 30.54 -7.13
N PHE A 316 3.06 30.27 -6.89
CA PHE A 316 2.01 30.57 -7.87
C PHE A 316 1.83 32.08 -8.06
N GLN A 317 1.99 32.86 -7.00
CA GLN A 317 1.91 34.33 -7.02
C GLN A 317 3.04 34.95 -7.86
N ALA A 318 4.20 34.30 -7.97
CA ALA A 318 5.30 34.80 -8.79
C ALA A 318 4.92 34.94 -10.28
N PHE A 319 4.02 34.09 -10.78
CA PHE A 319 3.53 34.15 -12.17
C PHE A 319 2.54 35.29 -12.43
N ASN A 320 2.14 36.03 -11.40
CA ASN A 320 1.35 37.26 -11.56
C ASN A 320 2.23 38.51 -11.75
N ARG A 321 3.56 38.37 -11.71
CA ARG A 321 4.51 39.46 -11.95
C ARG A 321 4.72 39.62 -13.44
N ASP A 322 4.84 40.87 -13.89
CA ASP A 322 5.07 41.18 -15.31
C ASP A 322 6.43 40.65 -15.83
N ASN A 323 7.40 40.47 -14.93
CA ASN A 323 8.74 40.00 -15.25
C ASN A 323 8.91 38.47 -15.20
N VAL A 324 7.82 37.70 -15.10
CA VAL A 324 7.88 36.22 -15.06
C VAL A 324 7.08 35.65 -16.22
N THR A 325 7.72 34.79 -17.01
CA THR A 325 7.08 34.11 -18.13
C THR A 325 7.22 32.60 -17.99
N LEU A 326 6.08 31.91 -17.97
CA LEU A 326 6.05 30.45 -18.04
C LEU A 326 6.23 29.98 -19.49
N VAL A 327 7.13 29.03 -19.70
CA VAL A 327 7.37 28.35 -20.97
C VAL A 327 7.02 26.88 -20.79
N ASP A 328 5.90 26.46 -21.39
CA ASP A 328 5.41 25.08 -21.31
C ASP A 328 6.09 24.19 -22.37
N LEU A 329 7.01 23.34 -21.91
CA LEU A 329 7.78 22.43 -22.76
C LEU A 329 6.95 21.26 -23.32
N ARG A 330 5.69 21.09 -22.89
CA ARG A 330 4.77 20.14 -23.53
C ARG A 330 4.38 20.58 -24.94
N ASN A 331 4.44 21.88 -25.22
CA ASN A 331 4.16 22.45 -26.54
C ASN A 331 5.37 22.43 -27.48
N GLY A 332 6.55 22.07 -26.97
CA GLY A 332 7.80 21.94 -27.72
C GLY A 332 8.99 21.78 -26.76
N PRO A 333 9.82 20.73 -26.92
CA PRO A 333 11.00 20.55 -26.08
C PRO A 333 12.06 21.63 -26.37
N ILE A 334 13.07 21.73 -25.50
CA ILE A 334 14.25 22.55 -25.76
C ILE A 334 15.07 21.86 -26.87
N ASP A 335 15.33 22.55 -27.96
CA ASP A 335 16.11 22.02 -29.09
C ASP A 335 17.61 22.13 -28.81
N GLU A 336 18.06 23.33 -28.41
CA GLU A 336 19.43 23.62 -28.07
C GLU A 336 19.55 24.90 -27.24
N ILE A 337 20.67 25.03 -26.55
CA ILE A 337 21.16 26.27 -25.97
C ILE A 337 22.00 26.96 -27.06
N THR A 338 21.65 28.21 -27.33
CA THR A 338 22.37 29.10 -28.24
C THR A 338 23.36 29.96 -27.45
N PRO A 339 24.31 30.66 -28.09
CA PRO A 339 25.26 31.50 -27.37
C PRO A 339 24.63 32.54 -26.42
N ASN A 340 23.42 33.02 -26.72
CA ASN A 340 22.76 34.09 -25.95
C ASN A 340 21.38 33.69 -25.40
N GLY A 341 21.03 32.40 -25.38
CA GLY A 341 19.68 32.01 -24.94
C GLY A 341 19.29 30.57 -25.22
N ILE A 342 18.00 30.25 -25.06
CA ILE A 342 17.44 28.91 -25.23
C ILE A 342 16.50 28.89 -26.43
N ARG A 343 16.69 27.93 -27.35
CA ARG A 343 15.85 27.78 -28.55
C ARG A 343 14.78 26.71 -28.36
N ILE A 344 13.56 27.07 -28.74
CA ILE A 344 12.41 26.16 -28.87
C ILE A 344 11.73 26.49 -30.20
N LYS A 345 11.74 25.53 -31.13
CA LYS A 345 11.30 25.70 -32.52
C LYS A 345 11.99 26.92 -33.14
N GLU A 346 11.21 27.87 -33.66
CA GLU A 346 11.72 29.10 -34.28
C GLU A 346 11.99 30.23 -33.26
N LYS A 347 11.58 30.07 -31.99
CA LYS A 347 11.70 31.11 -30.96
C LYS A 347 12.97 30.94 -30.15
N VAL A 348 13.70 32.03 -29.97
CA VAL A 348 14.86 32.11 -29.05
C VAL A 348 14.49 32.96 -27.85
N TYR A 349 14.67 32.40 -26.66
CA TYR A 349 14.53 33.08 -25.39
C TYR A 349 15.91 33.56 -24.95
N GLU A 350 16.18 34.84 -25.17
CA GLU A 350 17.47 35.42 -24.80
C GLU A 350 17.60 35.55 -23.28
N VAL A 351 18.68 35.01 -22.73
CA VAL A 351 18.96 35.01 -21.29
C VAL A 351 20.45 35.18 -21.03
N ASP A 352 20.77 35.78 -19.89
CA ASP A 352 22.13 36.06 -19.45
C ASP A 352 22.64 34.98 -18.49
N ASP A 353 21.74 34.30 -17.78
CA ASP A 353 22.06 33.21 -16.86
C ASP A 353 21.05 32.05 -16.97
N ILE A 354 21.50 30.81 -16.74
CA ILE A 354 20.68 29.59 -16.72
C ILE A 354 20.76 28.92 -15.35
N VAL A 355 19.62 28.61 -14.74
CA VAL A 355 19.51 27.86 -13.49
C VAL A 355 18.86 26.52 -13.77
N PHE A 356 19.61 25.43 -13.59
CA PHE A 356 19.12 24.07 -13.65
C PHE A 356 18.57 23.64 -12.29
N ALA A 357 17.24 23.52 -12.22
CA ALA A 357 16.48 22.96 -11.10
C ALA A 357 15.96 21.56 -11.47
N THR A 358 16.83 20.74 -12.05
CA THR A 358 16.52 19.46 -12.71
C THR A 358 16.56 18.23 -11.79
N GLY A 359 16.81 18.43 -10.49
CA GLY A 359 16.77 17.38 -9.47
C GLY A 359 18.05 16.54 -9.39
N PHE A 360 17.89 15.27 -8.98
CA PHE A 360 18.99 14.38 -8.61
C PHE A 360 18.78 12.96 -9.16
N ASP A 361 19.86 12.22 -9.37
CA ASP A 361 19.77 10.76 -9.41
C ASP A 361 19.54 10.24 -7.98
N ALA A 362 18.29 9.91 -7.68
CA ALA A 362 17.82 9.65 -6.33
C ALA A 362 18.13 8.22 -5.86
N MET A 363 18.41 8.10 -4.56
CA MET A 363 18.64 6.92 -3.73
C MET A 363 19.84 6.03 -4.11
N THR A 364 20.06 5.75 -5.39
CA THR A 364 21.16 4.89 -5.86
C THR A 364 22.34 5.67 -6.41
N GLY A 365 22.11 6.88 -6.94
CA GLY A 365 23.12 7.61 -7.73
C GLY A 365 24.43 7.87 -6.99
N ALA A 366 24.38 8.17 -5.68
CA ALA A 366 25.59 8.42 -4.89
C ALA A 366 26.39 7.13 -4.64
N LEU A 367 25.71 5.99 -4.50
CA LEU A 367 26.35 4.68 -4.30
C LEU A 367 26.93 4.14 -5.59
N LEU A 368 26.22 4.30 -6.71
CA LEU A 368 26.66 3.85 -8.04
C LEU A 368 27.80 4.69 -8.63
N GLN A 369 28.12 5.84 -8.05
CA GLN A 369 29.33 6.61 -8.38
C GLN A 369 30.59 6.06 -7.71
N ILE A 370 30.44 5.20 -6.72
CA ILE A 370 31.55 4.52 -6.05
C ILE A 370 31.67 3.15 -6.72
N ASP A 371 32.88 2.78 -7.11
CA ASP A 371 33.17 1.45 -7.64
C ASP A 371 33.27 0.45 -6.47
N ILE A 372 32.12 -0.12 -6.07
CA ILE A 372 32.01 -1.02 -4.90
C ILE A 372 32.01 -2.46 -5.37
N HIS A 373 32.98 -3.25 -4.90
CA HIS A 373 33.18 -4.66 -5.24
C HIS A 373 32.87 -5.58 -4.05
N GLY A 374 31.91 -6.48 -4.23
CA GLY A 374 31.51 -7.47 -3.23
C GLY A 374 32.46 -8.66 -3.13
N ARG A 375 32.11 -9.64 -2.31
CA ARG A 375 32.88 -10.87 -2.08
C ARG A 375 33.14 -11.65 -3.36
N SER A 376 32.13 -11.78 -4.23
CA SER A 376 32.27 -12.51 -5.49
C SER A 376 33.04 -11.76 -6.58
N GLY A 377 33.55 -10.55 -6.28
CA GLY A 377 34.17 -9.66 -7.25
C GLY A 377 33.18 -8.95 -8.18
N LYS A 378 31.86 -9.13 -7.97
CA LYS A 378 30.83 -8.38 -8.68
C LYS A 378 30.71 -6.96 -8.14
N THR A 379 30.43 -6.02 -9.03
CA THR A 379 30.21 -4.63 -8.64
C THR A 379 28.78 -4.42 -8.13
N LEU A 380 28.58 -3.38 -7.32
CA LEU A 380 27.24 -2.92 -6.95
C LEU A 380 26.43 -2.54 -8.19
N GLN A 381 27.09 -1.95 -9.18
CA GLN A 381 26.46 -1.56 -10.44
C GLN A 381 25.88 -2.78 -11.17
N ASP A 382 26.65 -3.87 -11.27
CA ASP A 382 26.17 -5.12 -11.87
C ASP A 382 24.95 -5.65 -11.11
N LYS A 383 25.03 -5.70 -9.77
CA LYS A 383 23.94 -6.19 -8.91
C LYS A 383 22.66 -5.38 -9.03
N TRP A 384 22.75 -4.08 -9.24
CA TRP A 384 21.59 -3.16 -9.28
C TRP A 384 21.10 -2.82 -10.70
N THR A 385 21.59 -3.51 -11.73
CA THR A 385 21.17 -3.33 -13.13
C THR A 385 19.64 -3.41 -13.30
N GLU A 386 18.99 -4.33 -12.59
CA GLU A 386 17.52 -4.53 -12.64
C GLU A 386 16.75 -3.74 -11.56
N GLY A 387 17.46 -2.94 -10.76
CA GLY A 387 16.91 -2.18 -9.64
C GLY A 387 17.65 -2.48 -8.34
N PRO A 388 17.56 -1.58 -7.35
CA PRO A 388 18.27 -1.79 -6.09
C PRO A 388 17.66 -2.94 -5.30
N ARG A 389 18.51 -3.91 -4.93
CA ARG A 389 18.16 -5.06 -4.11
C ARG A 389 18.88 -4.95 -2.77
N THR A 390 18.10 -4.97 -1.70
CA THR A 390 18.59 -4.81 -0.32
C THR A 390 17.74 -5.64 0.62
N TYR A 391 18.28 -5.94 1.80
CA TYR A 391 17.54 -6.47 2.93
C TYR A 391 17.31 -5.34 3.94
N LEU A 392 16.04 -5.06 4.26
CA LEU A 392 15.59 -3.98 5.15
C LEU A 392 16.02 -2.56 4.72
N GLY A 393 16.57 -2.42 3.51
CA GLY A 393 17.24 -1.20 3.05
C GLY A 393 18.53 -0.84 3.79
N LEU A 394 19.09 -1.79 4.54
CA LEU A 394 20.28 -1.61 5.37
C LEU A 394 21.50 -2.35 4.84
N MET A 395 21.32 -3.54 4.27
CA MET A 395 22.40 -4.42 3.81
C MET A 395 22.02 -5.08 2.49
N MET A 396 22.95 -5.80 1.86
CA MET A 396 22.70 -6.58 0.66
C MET A 396 23.59 -7.83 0.62
N ALA A 397 23.10 -8.90 0.01
CA ALA A 397 23.86 -10.14 -0.17
C ALA A 397 25.06 -9.90 -1.09
N ASP A 398 26.15 -10.63 -0.93
CA ASP A 398 27.46 -10.48 -1.57
C ASP A 398 28.28 -9.24 -1.12
N PHE A 399 27.75 -8.39 -0.24
CA PHE A 399 28.44 -7.21 0.31
C PHE A 399 28.45 -7.26 1.84
N PRO A 400 29.17 -8.22 2.45
CA PRO A 400 29.23 -8.40 3.90
C PRO A 400 29.77 -7.15 4.60
N ASN A 401 29.32 -6.89 5.83
CA ASN A 401 29.77 -5.75 6.65
C ASN A 401 29.56 -4.35 6.05
N LEU A 402 28.86 -4.24 4.91
CA LEU A 402 28.48 -2.98 4.31
C LEU A 402 27.04 -2.62 4.71
N PHE A 403 26.88 -1.44 5.29
CA PHE A 403 25.59 -0.91 5.70
C PHE A 403 25.25 0.36 4.93
N ILE A 404 23.98 0.59 4.64
CA ILE A 404 23.47 1.82 4.02
C ILE A 404 22.52 2.50 5.01
N ILE A 405 22.72 3.79 5.24
CA ILE A 405 21.77 4.60 6.01
C ILE A 405 20.70 5.13 5.05
N THR A 406 19.43 4.90 5.37
CA THR A 406 18.26 5.33 4.56
C THR A 406 18.31 4.89 3.09
N GLY A 407 18.81 3.68 2.83
CA GLY A 407 18.96 3.12 1.48
C GLY A 407 17.63 2.73 0.81
N PRO A 408 17.67 2.34 -0.48
CA PRO A 408 16.55 1.70 -1.17
C PRO A 408 16.05 0.49 -0.41
N GLY A 409 14.73 0.29 -0.30
CA GLY A 409 14.09 -0.74 0.51
C GLY A 409 13.84 -0.33 1.96
N SER A 410 14.18 0.89 2.36
CA SER A 410 13.79 1.50 3.65
C SER A 410 12.80 2.66 3.45
N PRO A 411 12.16 3.21 4.50
CA PRO A 411 11.18 4.29 4.35
C PRO A 411 11.82 5.53 3.73
N SER A 412 13.06 5.80 4.15
CA SER A 412 13.92 6.83 3.56
C SER A 412 13.12 8.13 3.36
N VAL A 413 13.19 8.66 2.14
CA VAL A 413 12.56 9.88 1.64
C VAL A 413 11.03 9.95 1.71
N LEU A 414 10.31 8.87 2.07
CA LEU A 414 8.86 8.96 2.33
C LEU A 414 8.55 9.51 3.72
N THR A 415 9.55 9.54 4.61
CA THR A 415 9.41 9.95 6.00
C THR A 415 10.15 11.24 6.30
N ASN A 416 9.95 11.78 7.50
CA ASN A 416 10.95 12.63 8.12
C ASN A 416 12.27 11.85 8.23
N MET A 417 13.29 12.37 7.55
CA MET A 417 14.57 11.68 7.43
C MET A 417 15.32 11.60 8.77
N LEU A 418 15.18 12.59 9.67
CA LEU A 418 15.93 12.61 10.93
C LEU A 418 15.64 11.39 11.81
N PRO A 419 14.39 11.09 12.17
CA PRO A 419 14.12 9.95 13.03
C PRO A 419 14.34 8.61 12.31
N SER A 420 14.23 8.56 10.98
CA SER A 420 14.64 7.37 10.19
C SER A 420 16.16 7.17 10.18
N ILE A 421 16.95 8.24 10.05
CA ILE A 421 18.41 8.22 10.18
C ILE A 421 18.81 7.76 11.59
N GLU A 422 18.22 8.31 12.64
CA GLU A 422 18.52 7.92 14.02
C GLU A 422 18.20 6.43 14.25
N GLN A 423 17.05 5.96 13.79
CA GLN A 423 16.68 4.55 13.91
C GLN A 423 17.64 3.60 13.15
N HIS A 424 18.04 3.96 11.92
CA HIS A 424 19.06 3.19 11.18
C HIS A 424 20.40 3.21 11.91
N VAL A 425 20.83 4.37 12.41
CA VAL A 425 22.09 4.52 13.14
C VAL A 425 22.10 3.67 14.39
N ASP A 426 21.02 3.70 15.18
CA ASP A 426 20.92 2.94 16.42
C ASP A 426 20.94 1.44 16.15
N TRP A 427 20.15 0.97 15.17
CA TRP A 427 20.15 -0.43 14.78
C TRP A 427 21.53 -0.90 14.32
N ILE A 428 22.21 -0.13 13.46
CA ILE A 428 23.55 -0.49 12.97
C ILE A 428 24.53 -0.55 14.14
N VAL A 429 24.57 0.46 15.00
CA VAL A 429 25.54 0.49 16.13
C VAL A 429 25.29 -0.64 17.11
N GLU A 430 24.03 -0.96 17.42
CA GLU A 430 23.67 -2.10 18.26
C GLU A 430 24.05 -3.44 17.61
N CYS A 431 23.84 -3.58 16.30
CA CYS A 431 24.27 -4.74 15.52
C CYS A 431 25.80 -4.90 15.58
N LEU A 432 26.57 -3.83 15.33
CA LEU A 432 28.03 -3.87 15.41
C LEU A 432 28.52 -4.22 16.82
N ASN A 433 27.87 -3.67 17.86
CA ASN A 433 28.21 -4.01 19.24
C ASN A 433 27.92 -5.49 19.55
N TYR A 434 26.83 -6.03 19.01
CA TYR A 434 26.49 -7.45 19.13
C TYR A 434 27.58 -8.34 18.48
N LEU A 435 27.99 -8.03 17.25
CA LEU A 435 29.07 -8.76 16.57
C LEU A 435 30.37 -8.74 17.39
N ARG A 436 30.75 -7.58 17.90
CA ARG A 436 31.94 -7.41 18.75
C ARG A 436 31.86 -8.23 20.05
N MET A 437 30.71 -8.24 20.72
CA MET A 437 30.51 -8.99 21.97
C MET A 437 30.54 -10.51 21.76
N HIS A 438 30.14 -10.98 20.57
CA HIS A 438 30.08 -12.40 20.23
C HIS A 438 31.27 -12.88 19.39
N HIS A 439 32.25 -12.01 19.11
CA HIS A 439 33.42 -12.31 18.29
C HIS A 439 33.05 -12.80 16.88
N TYR A 440 32.07 -12.16 16.26
CA TYR A 440 31.74 -12.37 14.85
C TYR A 440 32.41 -11.33 13.97
N ASP A 441 33.12 -11.79 12.95
CA ASP A 441 33.86 -10.92 12.03
C ASP A 441 33.00 -10.41 10.86
N THR A 442 31.97 -11.17 10.47
CA THR A 442 31.15 -10.89 9.28
C THR A 442 29.66 -11.00 9.57
N ILE A 443 28.88 -10.07 9.01
CA ILE A 443 27.43 -10.16 8.90
C ILE A 443 27.01 -9.89 7.46
N GLU A 444 26.02 -10.64 6.98
CA GLU A 444 25.52 -10.57 5.62
C GLU A 444 24.09 -11.13 5.56
N PRO A 445 23.16 -10.51 4.82
CA PRO A 445 21.84 -11.08 4.61
C PRO A 445 21.91 -12.28 3.65
N GLN A 446 21.06 -13.27 3.89
CA GLN A 446 20.82 -14.34 2.92
C GLN A 446 20.17 -13.79 1.65
N VAL A 447 20.51 -14.37 0.49
CA VAL A 447 19.94 -13.98 -0.81
C VAL A 447 18.42 -14.11 -0.81
N GLU A 448 17.90 -15.16 -0.17
CA GLU A 448 16.46 -15.42 -0.04
C GLU A 448 15.77 -14.33 0.79
N ALA A 449 16.41 -13.86 1.86
CA ALA A 449 15.89 -12.79 2.72
C ALA A 449 15.87 -11.44 1.99
N GLU A 450 16.91 -11.13 1.20
CA GLU A 450 16.94 -9.97 0.31
C GLU A 450 15.81 -10.03 -0.72
N ASN A 451 15.65 -11.18 -1.40
CA ASN A 451 14.62 -11.37 -2.43
C ASN A 451 13.20 -11.24 -1.85
N ALA A 452 12.95 -11.88 -0.71
CA ALA A 452 11.68 -11.79 0.00
C ALA A 452 11.38 -10.34 0.45
N TRP A 453 12.40 -9.58 0.86
CA TRP A 453 12.23 -8.17 1.19
C TRP A 453 11.86 -7.32 -0.03
N VAL A 454 12.54 -7.52 -1.16
CA VAL A 454 12.23 -6.81 -2.41
C VAL A 454 10.79 -7.09 -2.87
N LEU A 455 10.35 -8.35 -2.82
CA LEU A 455 8.97 -8.73 -3.13
C LEU A 455 7.97 -8.01 -2.22
N HIS A 456 8.19 -8.05 -0.91
CA HIS A 456 7.36 -7.37 0.08
C HIS A 456 7.28 -5.85 -0.14
N VAL A 457 8.41 -5.18 -0.43
CA VAL A 457 8.44 -3.75 -0.74
C VAL A 457 7.53 -3.44 -1.93
N ASN A 458 7.62 -4.24 -3.00
CA ASN A 458 6.81 -4.07 -4.20
C ASN A 458 5.31 -4.33 -3.94
N GLU A 459 4.97 -5.39 -3.19
CA GLU A 459 3.58 -5.70 -2.81
C GLU A 459 2.92 -4.54 -2.05
N ILE A 460 3.62 -4.02 -1.04
CA ILE A 460 3.12 -2.88 -0.25
C ILE A 460 3.00 -1.62 -1.11
N ALA A 461 3.97 -1.35 -2.00
CA ALA A 461 3.89 -0.20 -2.90
C ALA A 461 2.71 -0.33 -3.89
N ASN A 462 2.47 -1.52 -4.43
CA ASN A 462 1.38 -1.79 -5.38
C ASN A 462 -0.02 -1.67 -4.75
N ALA A 463 -0.15 -1.79 -3.43
CA ALA A 463 -1.38 -1.52 -2.70
C ALA A 463 -1.68 -0.02 -2.50
N THR A 464 -0.83 0.87 -3.03
CA THR A 464 -0.98 2.32 -2.93
C THR A 464 -1.09 2.98 -4.31
N LEU A 465 -1.31 4.29 -4.32
CA LEU A 465 -1.32 5.09 -5.54
C LEU A 465 0.09 5.48 -6.04
N PHE A 466 1.17 5.22 -5.27
CA PHE A 466 2.54 5.60 -5.65
C PHE A 466 2.98 5.12 -7.04
N PRO A 467 2.70 3.87 -7.47
CA PRO A 467 3.09 3.38 -8.79
C PRO A 467 2.42 4.11 -9.96
N LEU A 468 1.33 4.85 -9.72
CA LEU A 468 0.60 5.58 -10.77
C LEU A 468 1.35 6.84 -11.25
N ALA A 469 2.47 7.21 -10.61
CA ALA A 469 3.23 8.39 -10.97
C ALA A 469 4.63 8.06 -11.50
N ASN A 470 4.99 8.69 -12.64
CA ASN A 470 6.37 8.77 -13.11
C ASN A 470 7.19 9.71 -12.22
N SER A 471 7.58 9.21 -11.06
CA SER A 471 8.34 9.90 -10.02
C SER A 471 9.80 9.43 -9.98
N TRP A 472 10.65 10.20 -9.30
CA TRP A 472 12.02 9.76 -9.04
C TRP A 472 12.09 8.59 -8.04
N TYR A 473 11.00 8.29 -7.30
CA TYR A 473 10.92 7.09 -6.45
C TYR A 473 10.98 5.79 -7.27
N VAL A 474 10.51 5.83 -8.52
CA VAL A 474 10.56 4.72 -9.47
C VAL A 474 11.68 4.88 -10.51
N GLY A 475 12.64 5.77 -10.25
CA GLY A 475 13.75 6.03 -11.17
C GLY A 475 13.35 6.77 -12.45
N ALA A 476 12.14 7.36 -12.52
CA ALA A 476 11.59 7.84 -13.80
C ALA A 476 12.33 9.02 -14.43
N ASN A 477 13.10 9.72 -13.63
CA ASN A 477 13.86 10.91 -14.02
C ASN A 477 15.23 10.60 -14.64
N ILE A 478 15.66 9.33 -14.62
CA ILE A 478 16.92 8.88 -15.21
C ILE A 478 16.63 7.95 -16.39
N ASP A 479 17.19 8.28 -17.54
CA ASP A 479 17.01 7.50 -18.76
C ASP A 479 17.76 6.17 -18.63
N GLY A 480 17.13 5.06 -19.03
CA GLY A 480 17.70 3.72 -18.91
C GLY A 480 17.69 3.12 -17.50
N LYS A 481 17.26 3.85 -16.47
CA LYS A 481 17.16 3.33 -15.10
C LYS A 481 15.95 2.39 -14.94
N PRO A 482 16.11 1.25 -14.24
CA PRO A 482 15.00 0.34 -13.96
C PRO A 482 13.85 1.03 -13.22
N ARG A 483 12.62 0.66 -13.60
CA ARG A 483 11.38 1.25 -13.07
C ARG A 483 10.85 0.42 -11.91
N VAL A 484 11.44 0.63 -10.72
CA VAL A 484 11.08 -0.09 -9.49
C VAL A 484 10.88 0.92 -8.36
N PHE A 485 9.82 0.77 -7.57
CA PHE A 485 9.57 1.62 -6.41
C PHE A 485 10.65 1.38 -5.35
N MET A 486 11.53 2.36 -5.15
CA MET A 486 12.72 2.20 -4.31
C MET A 486 12.45 2.35 -2.81
N PRO A 487 11.59 3.26 -2.31
CA PRO A 487 11.31 3.35 -0.89
C PRO A 487 10.40 2.23 -0.38
N TYR A 488 10.38 1.99 0.92
CA TYR A 488 9.36 1.16 1.56
C TYR A 488 8.15 2.01 1.94
N ALA A 489 7.00 1.78 1.30
CA ALA A 489 5.76 2.54 1.52
C ALA A 489 4.97 2.11 2.78
N GLY A 490 5.36 1.00 3.42
CA GLY A 490 4.74 0.61 4.69
C GLY A 490 5.11 1.60 5.78
N ALA A 491 4.11 1.99 6.59
CA ALA A 491 4.29 2.88 7.73
C ALA A 491 5.52 2.46 8.56
N ARG A 492 6.31 3.43 9.06
CA ARG A 492 7.56 3.20 9.81
C ARG A 492 7.43 2.17 10.96
N ILE A 493 6.25 2.09 11.58
CA ILE A 493 5.91 1.06 12.59
C ILE A 493 6.09 -0.37 12.07
N GLY A 494 5.77 -0.65 10.80
CA GLY A 494 5.95 -1.98 10.20
C GLY A 494 7.41 -2.42 10.20
N ILE A 495 8.35 -1.50 9.98
CA ILE A 495 9.78 -1.80 10.11
C ILE A 495 10.20 -1.95 11.56
N GLN A 496 9.74 -1.11 12.48
CA GLN A 496 10.08 -1.25 13.90
C GLN A 496 9.60 -2.61 14.45
N ILE A 497 8.38 -3.01 14.12
CA ILE A 497 7.81 -4.30 14.49
C ILE A 497 8.62 -5.43 13.84
N ARG A 498 8.83 -5.39 12.53
CA ARG A 498 9.56 -6.46 11.83
C ARG A 498 11.02 -6.56 12.25
N VAL A 499 11.71 -5.44 12.46
CA VAL A 499 13.09 -5.38 12.94
C VAL A 499 13.18 -5.88 14.38
N ALA A 500 12.25 -5.48 15.26
CA ALA A 500 12.19 -5.96 16.63
C ALA A 500 11.91 -7.48 16.68
N LEU A 501 10.95 -7.97 15.90
CA LEU A 501 10.62 -9.40 15.80
C LEU A 501 11.79 -10.21 15.23
N SER A 502 12.40 -9.74 14.14
CA SER A 502 13.57 -10.38 13.54
C SER A 502 14.75 -10.42 14.52
N SER A 503 14.98 -9.33 15.27
CA SER A 503 16.03 -9.23 16.29
C SER A 503 15.75 -10.14 17.50
N LEU A 504 14.50 -10.25 17.94
CA LEU A 504 14.07 -11.15 19.02
C LEU A 504 14.25 -12.61 18.62
N ILE A 505 13.86 -12.97 17.40
CA ILE A 505 14.02 -14.34 16.87
C ILE A 505 15.50 -14.67 16.72
N TYR A 506 16.30 -13.75 16.16
CA TYR A 506 17.75 -13.93 16.01
C TYR A 506 18.45 -14.08 17.38
N LYS A 507 18.13 -13.21 18.34
CA LYS A 507 18.66 -13.27 19.72
C LYS A 507 18.31 -14.59 20.40
N ARG A 508 17.11 -15.13 20.16
CA ARG A 508 16.68 -16.42 20.69
C ARG A 508 17.37 -17.59 19.97
N LEU A 509 17.55 -17.51 18.65
CA LEU A 509 18.27 -18.51 17.85
C LEU A 509 19.74 -18.65 18.26
N VAL A 510 20.44 -17.54 18.47
CA VAL A 510 21.86 -17.56 18.88
C VAL A 510 22.03 -17.99 20.35
N SER A 511 21.00 -17.81 21.19
CA SER A 511 21.02 -18.25 22.59
C SER A 511 20.77 -19.75 22.80
N LEU A 512 20.36 -20.50 21.77
CA LEU A 512 20.06 -21.92 21.88
C LEU A 512 21.33 -22.77 21.69
N PRO A 513 21.63 -23.73 22.59
CA PRO A 513 22.78 -24.61 22.43
C PRO A 513 22.64 -25.49 21.18
N THR A 514 23.73 -25.60 20.40
CA THR A 514 23.81 -26.21 19.05
C THR A 514 23.19 -27.61 18.94
N ARG A 515 23.11 -28.37 20.04
CA ARG A 515 22.46 -29.70 20.09
C ARG A 515 20.93 -29.67 19.96
N ALA A 516 20.27 -28.55 20.27
CA ALA A 516 18.82 -28.39 20.12
C ALA A 516 18.41 -27.99 18.70
N ILE A 517 19.26 -27.26 17.98
CA ILE A 517 19.00 -26.79 16.61
C ILE A 517 19.12 -27.95 15.61
N ILE A 518 20.13 -28.82 15.76
CA ILE A 518 20.42 -29.91 14.83
C ILE A 518 19.37 -31.04 14.86
N LYS A 519 18.60 -31.18 15.96
CA LYS A 519 17.67 -32.31 16.14
C LYS A 519 16.23 -32.07 15.69
N THR A 520 15.80 -30.82 15.47
CA THR A 520 14.36 -30.53 15.34
C THR A 520 13.96 -29.58 14.23
N THR A 521 14.87 -28.85 13.58
CA THR A 521 14.46 -27.91 12.51
C THR A 521 15.59 -27.69 11.51
N THR A 522 15.31 -27.89 10.22
CA THR A 522 16.27 -27.56 9.14
C THR A 522 16.33 -26.05 8.93
N THR A 523 17.49 -25.53 8.49
CA THR A 523 17.69 -24.09 8.23
C THR A 523 16.61 -23.50 7.32
N GLY A 524 16.12 -24.26 6.33
CA GLY A 524 15.00 -23.84 5.47
C GLY A 524 13.64 -23.74 6.17
N GLN A 525 13.34 -24.60 7.16
CA GLN A 525 12.12 -24.50 7.96
C GLN A 525 12.15 -23.30 8.91
N MET A 526 13.35 -22.93 9.41
CA MET A 526 13.53 -21.72 10.22
C MET A 526 13.36 -20.45 9.39
N VAL A 527 13.84 -20.43 8.14
CA VAL A 527 13.61 -19.32 7.20
C VAL A 527 12.13 -19.17 6.85
N ASN A 528 11.41 -20.28 6.67
CA ASN A 528 9.97 -20.25 6.41
C ASN A 528 9.16 -19.70 7.60
N LEU A 529 9.54 -20.05 8.85
CA LEU A 529 8.97 -19.46 10.07
C LEU A 529 9.21 -17.94 10.16
N ILE A 530 10.40 -17.47 9.80
CA ILE A 530 10.77 -16.04 9.86
C ILE A 530 10.14 -15.24 8.70
N SER A 531 10.06 -15.81 7.51
CA SER A 531 9.59 -15.11 6.31
C SER A 531 8.07 -15.18 6.14
N THR A 532 7.47 -16.32 6.46
CA THR A 532 6.07 -16.61 6.14
C THR A 532 5.18 -16.51 7.36
N ASP A 533 5.60 -17.05 8.52
CA ASP A 533 4.77 -17.04 9.73
C ASP A 533 4.82 -15.69 10.47
N VAL A 534 5.93 -14.94 10.40
CA VAL A 534 5.98 -13.54 10.89
C VAL A 534 5.07 -12.64 10.07
N SER A 535 5.05 -12.81 8.74
CA SER A 535 4.15 -12.08 7.84
C SER A 535 2.68 -12.39 8.14
N LYS A 536 2.36 -13.66 8.41
CA LYS A 536 1.04 -14.07 8.91
C LYS A 536 0.71 -13.51 10.29
N PHE A 537 1.70 -13.30 11.15
CA PHE A 537 1.51 -12.65 12.46
C PHE A 537 1.21 -11.16 12.33
N GLU A 538 1.85 -10.46 11.38
CA GLU A 538 1.55 -9.06 11.03
C GLU A 538 0.13 -8.91 10.46
N GLU A 539 -0.31 -9.84 9.61
CA GLU A 539 -1.70 -9.87 9.13
C GLU A 539 -2.67 -10.25 10.25
N LEU A 540 -2.36 -11.29 11.04
CA LEU A 540 -3.21 -11.74 12.15
C LEU A 540 -3.41 -10.63 13.17
N TYR A 541 -2.38 -9.86 13.56
CA TYR A 541 -2.53 -8.73 14.47
C TYR A 541 -3.59 -7.73 14.01
N LYS A 542 -3.67 -7.45 12.70
CA LYS A 542 -4.67 -6.54 12.14
C LYS A 542 -6.09 -7.08 12.26
N PHE A 543 -6.27 -8.40 12.29
CA PHE A 543 -7.60 -9.03 12.28
C PHE A 543 -7.91 -9.90 13.51
N ILE A 544 -7.03 -9.96 14.51
CA ILE A 544 -7.17 -10.84 15.69
C ILE A 544 -8.41 -10.49 16.51
N HIS A 545 -8.80 -9.21 16.45
CA HIS A 545 -10.02 -8.72 17.09
C HIS A 545 -11.29 -9.23 16.38
N HIS A 546 -11.27 -9.44 15.05
CA HIS A 546 -12.41 -9.99 14.32
C HIS A 546 -12.68 -11.47 14.65
N LEU A 547 -11.66 -12.21 15.08
CA LEU A 547 -11.82 -13.63 15.45
C LEU A 547 -12.85 -13.86 16.58
N TRP A 548 -13.09 -12.84 17.39
CA TRP A 548 -14.10 -12.86 18.46
C TRP A 548 -15.14 -11.74 18.35
N ALA A 549 -14.81 -10.58 17.74
CA ALA A 549 -15.78 -9.52 17.47
C ALA A 549 -16.80 -9.93 16.40
N THR A 550 -16.41 -10.66 15.35
CA THR A 550 -17.34 -11.04 14.29
C THR A 550 -18.44 -12.01 14.77
N PRO A 551 -18.16 -13.05 15.57
CA PRO A 551 -19.23 -13.84 16.21
C PRO A 551 -20.18 -13.00 17.07
N VAL A 552 -19.65 -12.01 17.80
CA VAL A 552 -20.45 -11.12 18.67
C VAL A 552 -21.29 -10.16 17.84
N GLU A 553 -20.74 -9.53 16.80
CA GLU A 553 -21.47 -8.70 15.85
C GLU A 553 -22.57 -9.50 15.15
N VAL A 554 -22.27 -10.72 14.70
CA VAL A 554 -23.29 -11.60 14.09
C VAL A 554 -24.40 -11.90 15.09
N LEU A 555 -24.09 -12.20 16.35
CA LEU A 555 -25.11 -12.44 17.38
C LEU A 555 -25.93 -11.19 17.72
N ILE A 556 -25.31 -10.01 17.73
CA ILE A 556 -25.99 -8.73 17.97
C ILE A 556 -26.89 -8.38 16.78
N VAL A 557 -26.40 -8.50 15.55
CA VAL A 557 -27.19 -8.28 14.33
C VAL A 557 -28.32 -9.28 14.26
N PHE A 558 -28.07 -10.55 14.56
CA PHE A 558 -29.12 -11.57 14.61
C PHE A 558 -30.13 -11.27 15.73
N GLY A 559 -29.68 -10.79 16.88
CA GLY A 559 -30.53 -10.34 17.98
C GLY A 559 -31.40 -9.13 17.62
N ILE A 560 -30.84 -8.16 16.90
CA ILE A 560 -31.56 -6.97 16.39
C ILE A 560 -32.57 -7.40 15.34
N ILE A 561 -32.19 -8.21 14.35
CA ILE A 561 -33.09 -8.75 13.32
C ILE A 561 -34.21 -9.59 13.96
N TRP A 562 -33.88 -10.40 14.97
CA TRP A 562 -34.84 -11.19 15.73
C TRP A 562 -35.85 -10.31 16.49
N ASN A 563 -35.38 -9.20 17.05
CA ASN A 563 -36.21 -8.28 17.83
C ASN A 563 -37.06 -7.35 16.97
N GLU A 564 -36.59 -6.99 15.76
CA GLU A 564 -37.28 -6.09 14.83
C GLU A 564 -38.28 -6.83 13.90
N ILE A 565 -38.00 -8.08 13.50
CA ILE A 565 -38.79 -8.78 12.44
C ILE A 565 -39.41 -10.10 12.92
N GLY A 566 -38.82 -10.78 13.90
CA GLY A 566 -39.36 -12.01 14.51
C GLY A 566 -39.29 -13.29 13.65
N ILE A 567 -39.97 -14.35 14.13
CA ILE A 567 -40.08 -15.71 13.53
C ILE A 567 -40.51 -15.77 12.04
N PRO A 568 -41.29 -14.82 11.47
CA PRO A 568 -41.73 -14.90 10.07
C PRO A 568 -40.61 -14.96 9.02
N THR A 569 -39.42 -14.38 9.29
CA THR A 569 -38.32 -14.36 8.31
C THR A 569 -37.78 -15.74 7.99
N LEU A 570 -37.71 -16.63 8.99
CA LEU A 570 -37.31 -18.04 8.79
C LEU A 570 -38.33 -18.79 7.92
N LYS A 571 -39.63 -18.53 8.13
CA LYS A 571 -40.70 -19.18 7.34
C LYS A 571 -40.65 -18.74 5.88
N ILE A 572 -40.45 -17.44 5.60
CA ILE A 572 -40.29 -16.92 4.24
C ILE A 572 -39.07 -17.55 3.56
N TRP A 573 -37.92 -17.58 4.24
CA TRP A 573 -36.69 -18.12 3.67
C TRP A 573 -36.82 -19.62 3.37
N MET A 574 -37.46 -20.39 4.26
CA MET A 574 -37.77 -21.80 4.02
C MET A 574 -38.74 -21.98 2.84
N CYS A 575 -39.83 -21.21 2.74
CA CYS A 575 -40.77 -21.30 1.62
C CYS A 575 -40.11 -20.98 0.26
N VAL A 576 -39.28 -19.93 0.22
CA VAL A 576 -38.56 -19.50 -1.00
C VAL A 576 -37.49 -20.51 -1.41
N ALA A 577 -36.78 -21.10 -0.45
CA ALA A 577 -35.78 -22.14 -0.69
C ALA A 577 -36.42 -23.45 -1.20
N SER A 578 -37.51 -23.90 -0.58
CA SER A 578 -38.18 -25.17 -0.90
C SER A 578 -38.83 -25.20 -2.29
N ILE A 579 -39.15 -24.04 -2.86
CA ILE A 579 -39.74 -23.95 -4.21
C ILE A 579 -38.69 -23.56 -5.29
N CYS A 580 -37.40 -23.52 -4.92
CA CYS A 580 -36.29 -23.16 -5.81
C CYS A 580 -36.39 -21.74 -6.40
N LEU A 581 -37.01 -20.81 -5.68
CA LEU A 581 -37.26 -19.44 -6.14
C LEU A 581 -36.02 -18.53 -5.99
N ILE A 582 -35.01 -18.93 -5.22
CA ILE A 582 -33.77 -18.16 -4.98
C ILE A 582 -33.05 -17.81 -6.29
N THR A 583 -32.93 -18.79 -7.21
CA THR A 583 -32.31 -18.59 -8.52
C THR A 583 -33.10 -17.64 -9.42
N ASP A 584 -34.43 -17.62 -9.30
CA ASP A 584 -35.26 -16.67 -10.04
C ASP A 584 -35.09 -15.25 -9.50
N LEU A 585 -35.08 -15.08 -8.16
CA LEU A 585 -34.87 -13.79 -7.52
C LEU A 585 -33.52 -13.16 -7.90
N GLN A 586 -32.45 -13.97 -8.01
CA GLN A 586 -31.15 -13.49 -8.50
C GLN A 586 -31.18 -13.02 -9.96
N SER A 587 -32.11 -13.53 -10.76
CA SER A 587 -32.26 -13.15 -12.17
C SER A 587 -33.14 -11.92 -12.38
N PHE A 588 -33.86 -11.47 -11.35
CA PHE A 588 -34.72 -10.29 -11.46
C PHE A 588 -33.90 -8.99 -11.34
N PRO A 589 -34.27 -7.92 -12.08
CA PRO A 589 -33.49 -6.68 -12.13
C PRO A 589 -33.18 -6.05 -10.77
N ASP A 590 -34.14 -6.11 -9.84
CA ASP A 590 -34.04 -5.54 -8.50
C ASP A 590 -34.23 -6.61 -7.41
N GLY A 591 -33.90 -7.87 -7.72
CA GLY A 591 -34.05 -8.97 -6.76
C GLY A 591 -35.49 -9.16 -6.28
N ASP A 592 -35.66 -9.26 -4.97
CA ASP A 592 -36.95 -9.34 -4.27
C ASP A 592 -37.78 -8.04 -4.33
N SER A 593 -37.15 -6.91 -4.65
CA SER A 593 -37.82 -5.61 -4.82
C SER A 593 -38.40 -5.39 -6.23
N THR A 594 -38.26 -6.37 -7.12
CA THR A 594 -38.73 -6.27 -8.52
C THR A 594 -40.25 -6.15 -8.59
N VAL A 595 -40.75 -5.07 -9.21
CA VAL A 595 -42.18 -4.84 -9.38
C VAL A 595 -42.78 -5.77 -10.43
N ILE A 596 -43.65 -6.69 -9.98
CA ILE A 596 -44.37 -7.62 -10.85
C ILE A 596 -45.72 -7.01 -11.26
N GLY A 597 -45.93 -6.81 -12.57
CA GLY A 597 -47.19 -6.29 -13.12
C GLY A 597 -48.40 -7.19 -12.85
N GLY A 598 -49.62 -6.64 -12.98
CA GLY A 598 -50.88 -7.37 -12.73
C GLY A 598 -50.96 -8.72 -13.47
N LYS A 599 -51.41 -9.78 -12.78
CA LYS A 599 -51.39 -11.19 -13.25
C LYS A 599 -49.99 -11.75 -13.60
N GLY A 600 -48.92 -11.11 -13.15
CA GLY A 600 -47.56 -11.60 -13.36
C GLY A 600 -47.05 -11.45 -14.79
N VAL A 601 -47.51 -10.46 -15.57
CA VAL A 601 -47.14 -10.26 -16.99
C VAL A 601 -45.63 -10.34 -17.25
N ASN A 602 -44.81 -9.95 -16.28
CA ASN A 602 -43.35 -9.92 -16.40
C ASN A 602 -42.66 -11.24 -16.01
N LEU A 603 -43.41 -12.30 -15.69
CA LEU A 603 -42.88 -13.60 -15.26
C LEU A 603 -43.20 -14.69 -16.30
N SER A 604 -42.29 -15.65 -16.45
CA SER A 604 -42.59 -16.89 -17.18
C SER A 604 -43.67 -17.71 -16.47
N GLU A 605 -44.39 -18.58 -17.20
CA GLU A 605 -45.44 -19.43 -16.62
C GLU A 605 -44.91 -20.32 -15.48
N GLY A 606 -43.68 -20.84 -15.60
CA GLY A 606 -43.02 -21.59 -14.52
C GLY A 606 -42.69 -20.74 -13.29
N GLN A 607 -42.27 -19.49 -13.48
CA GLN A 607 -42.03 -18.55 -12.37
C GLN A 607 -43.33 -18.13 -11.69
N LYS A 608 -44.41 -17.91 -12.45
CA LYS A 608 -45.75 -17.66 -11.91
C LYS A 608 -46.21 -18.83 -11.04
N ALA A 609 -46.05 -20.06 -11.52
CA ALA A 609 -46.40 -21.26 -10.77
C ALA A 609 -45.62 -21.36 -9.46
N ARG A 610 -44.30 -21.11 -9.48
CA ARG A 610 -43.44 -21.12 -8.28
C ARG A 610 -43.78 -20.03 -7.27
N VAL A 611 -44.04 -18.80 -7.72
CA VAL A 611 -44.46 -17.70 -6.85
C VAL A 611 -45.82 -17.98 -6.23
N SER A 612 -46.76 -18.55 -7.01
CA SER A 612 -48.07 -18.96 -6.51
C SER A 612 -47.95 -20.04 -5.43
N LEU A 613 -47.15 -21.08 -5.68
CA LEU A 613 -46.84 -22.13 -4.70
C LEU A 613 -46.20 -21.57 -3.43
N ALA A 614 -45.31 -20.58 -3.55
CA ALA A 614 -44.64 -19.99 -2.38
C ALA A 614 -45.63 -19.24 -1.50
N ARG A 615 -46.59 -18.53 -2.11
CA ARG A 615 -47.69 -17.88 -1.39
C ARG A 615 -48.59 -18.91 -0.71
N THR A 616 -48.88 -20.01 -1.38
CA THR A 616 -49.67 -21.11 -0.82
C THR A 616 -48.99 -21.68 0.43
N LEU A 617 -47.71 -22.04 0.38
CA LEU A 617 -46.97 -22.54 1.55
C LEU A 617 -46.86 -21.52 2.69
N TYR A 618 -46.74 -20.24 2.35
CA TYR A 618 -46.65 -19.18 3.35
C TYR A 618 -47.97 -18.99 4.14
N THR A 619 -49.11 -19.26 3.50
CA THR A 619 -50.45 -19.02 4.07
C THR A 619 -50.82 -19.96 5.20
N ASP A 620 -50.20 -21.14 5.30
CA ASP A 620 -50.37 -22.13 6.38
C ASP A 620 -51.84 -22.54 6.63
N ALA A 621 -52.44 -23.17 5.63
CA ALA A 621 -53.79 -23.72 5.70
C ALA A 621 -53.82 -25.19 6.19
N ASP A 622 -54.99 -25.67 6.61
CA ASP A 622 -55.19 -27.08 6.97
C ASP A 622 -55.43 -27.99 5.76
N ILE A 623 -55.98 -27.42 4.68
CA ILE A 623 -56.32 -28.11 3.43
C ILE A 623 -55.71 -27.35 2.24
N TYR A 624 -54.97 -28.07 1.41
CA TYR A 624 -54.35 -27.57 0.19
C TYR A 624 -54.94 -28.23 -1.04
N LEU A 625 -55.41 -27.41 -1.99
CA LEU A 625 -55.92 -27.83 -3.28
C LEU A 625 -54.93 -27.46 -4.36
N PHE A 626 -54.38 -28.46 -5.04
CA PHE A 626 -53.39 -28.30 -6.09
C PHE A 626 -53.98 -28.74 -7.43
N ASP A 627 -54.20 -27.79 -8.33
CA ASP A 627 -54.67 -28.05 -9.70
C ASP A 627 -53.48 -27.99 -10.66
N ASP A 628 -52.95 -29.17 -11.00
CA ASP A 628 -51.75 -29.43 -11.81
C ASP A 628 -50.60 -28.42 -11.61
N PRO A 629 -50.14 -28.18 -10.36
CA PRO A 629 -49.26 -27.07 -10.02
C PRO A 629 -47.85 -27.16 -10.64
N LEU A 630 -47.49 -28.33 -11.16
CA LEU A 630 -46.17 -28.64 -11.71
C LEU A 630 -46.15 -28.67 -13.24
N ALA A 631 -47.28 -28.45 -13.92
CA ALA A 631 -47.39 -28.57 -15.38
C ALA A 631 -46.48 -27.60 -16.15
N ALA A 632 -46.29 -26.39 -15.62
CA ALA A 632 -45.52 -25.32 -16.25
C ALA A 632 -44.05 -25.26 -15.77
N VAL A 633 -43.59 -26.25 -14.99
CA VAL A 633 -42.25 -26.30 -14.39
C VAL A 633 -41.45 -27.44 -15.04
N ASP A 634 -40.14 -27.24 -15.23
CA ASP A 634 -39.28 -28.28 -15.79
C ASP A 634 -39.24 -29.52 -14.88
N SER A 635 -39.03 -30.70 -15.47
CA SER A 635 -39.12 -31.98 -14.77
C SER A 635 -38.15 -32.14 -13.58
N THR A 636 -37.02 -31.43 -13.57
CA THR A 636 -36.03 -31.52 -12.48
C THR A 636 -36.46 -30.67 -11.29
N VAL A 637 -36.88 -29.43 -11.56
CA VAL A 637 -37.43 -28.53 -10.53
C VAL A 637 -38.77 -29.05 -10.02
N ALA A 638 -39.64 -29.57 -10.89
CA ALA A 638 -40.93 -30.15 -10.51
C ALA A 638 -40.77 -31.30 -9.51
N ARG A 639 -39.79 -32.21 -9.73
CA ARG A 639 -39.50 -33.30 -8.79
C ARG A 639 -39.00 -32.78 -7.45
N LYS A 640 -38.16 -31.75 -7.45
CA LYS A 640 -37.63 -31.16 -6.22
C LYS A 640 -38.73 -30.43 -5.43
N ILE A 641 -39.58 -29.67 -6.10
CA ILE A 641 -40.76 -29.03 -5.49
C ILE A 641 -41.69 -30.10 -4.92
N PHE A 642 -41.96 -31.18 -5.67
CA PHE A 642 -42.81 -32.27 -5.18
C PHE A 642 -42.25 -32.88 -3.89
N GLN A 643 -40.98 -33.25 -3.87
CA GLN A 643 -40.32 -33.86 -2.72
C GLN A 643 -40.21 -32.93 -1.50
N GLN A 644 -40.08 -31.63 -1.71
CA GLN A 644 -39.91 -30.67 -0.61
C GLN A 644 -41.24 -30.13 -0.10
N CYS A 645 -42.29 -30.10 -0.93
CA CYS A 645 -43.52 -29.36 -0.65
C CYS A 645 -44.82 -30.19 -0.66
N ILE A 646 -44.89 -31.31 -1.40
CA ILE A 646 -46.16 -32.03 -1.64
C ILE A 646 -46.11 -33.50 -1.17
N SER A 647 -44.94 -34.14 -1.23
CA SER A 647 -44.70 -35.53 -0.82
C SER A 647 -45.09 -35.82 0.63
N ASN A 648 -45.12 -37.10 0.99
CA ASN A 648 -45.35 -37.53 2.38
C ASN A 648 -44.21 -37.13 3.34
N GLU A 649 -43.01 -36.89 2.82
CA GLU A 649 -41.85 -36.39 3.60
C GLU A 649 -41.68 -34.86 3.49
N SER A 650 -42.67 -34.15 2.94
CA SER A 650 -42.59 -32.71 2.67
C SER A 650 -42.89 -31.82 3.88
N MET A 651 -42.72 -30.51 3.68
CA MET A 651 -43.17 -29.47 4.63
C MET A 651 -44.68 -29.49 4.92
N LEU A 652 -45.49 -30.14 4.09
CA LEU A 652 -46.95 -30.23 4.26
C LEU A 652 -47.38 -31.59 4.79
N ASN A 653 -46.48 -32.43 5.30
CA ASN A 653 -46.76 -33.83 5.67
C ASN A 653 -47.95 -34.00 6.64
N ASP A 654 -48.15 -33.04 7.54
CA ASP A 654 -49.21 -32.99 8.56
C ASP A 654 -50.53 -32.39 8.05
N LYS A 655 -50.58 -31.93 6.79
CA LYS A 655 -51.73 -31.24 6.18
C LYS A 655 -52.49 -32.12 5.21
N THR A 656 -53.76 -31.80 4.98
CA THR A 656 -54.57 -32.49 3.95
C THR A 656 -54.24 -31.93 2.57
N ARG A 657 -53.79 -32.79 1.65
CA ARG A 657 -53.31 -32.40 0.31
C ARG A 657 -54.17 -33.08 -0.75
N LEU A 658 -54.89 -32.31 -1.57
CA LEU A 658 -55.57 -32.81 -2.76
C LEU A 658 -54.79 -32.37 -4.00
N LEU A 659 -54.18 -33.32 -4.70
CA LEU A 659 -53.45 -33.07 -5.94
C LEU A 659 -54.24 -33.61 -7.13
N VAL A 660 -54.62 -32.71 -8.03
CA VAL A 660 -55.11 -33.03 -9.37
C VAL A 660 -53.92 -32.96 -10.31
N THR A 661 -53.56 -34.06 -10.97
CA THR A 661 -52.45 -34.05 -11.92
C THR A 661 -52.60 -35.15 -12.97
N HIS A 662 -52.03 -34.90 -14.15
CA HIS A 662 -51.85 -35.90 -15.20
C HIS A 662 -50.53 -36.68 -15.05
N GLN A 663 -49.70 -36.31 -14.07
CA GLN A 663 -48.35 -36.86 -13.86
C GLN A 663 -48.38 -38.07 -12.91
N ILE A 664 -48.59 -39.25 -13.49
CA ILE A 664 -48.79 -40.52 -12.77
C ILE A 664 -47.60 -40.89 -11.87
N GLN A 665 -46.39 -40.42 -12.19
CA GLN A 665 -45.16 -40.76 -11.45
C GLN A 665 -45.13 -40.26 -10.00
N PHE A 666 -45.97 -39.29 -9.65
CA PHE A 666 -46.04 -38.72 -8.29
C PHE A 666 -47.11 -39.38 -7.42
N LEU A 667 -47.99 -40.20 -8.01
CA LEU A 667 -49.15 -40.76 -7.33
C LEU A 667 -48.80 -41.86 -6.31
N SER A 668 -47.62 -42.48 -6.42
CA SER A 668 -47.15 -43.51 -5.49
C SER A 668 -46.97 -43.02 -4.05
N GLU A 669 -46.86 -41.69 -3.86
CA GLU A 669 -46.66 -41.08 -2.54
C GLU A 669 -47.97 -40.58 -1.90
N PHE A 670 -49.15 -40.88 -2.48
CA PHE A 670 -50.44 -40.49 -1.92
C PHE A 670 -51.19 -41.67 -1.32
N ASP A 671 -51.81 -41.44 -0.16
CA ASP A 671 -52.57 -42.46 0.58
C ASP A 671 -53.85 -42.90 -0.15
N HIS A 672 -54.37 -42.07 -1.05
CA HIS A 672 -55.57 -42.36 -1.83
C HIS A 672 -55.53 -41.69 -3.20
N CYS A 673 -55.81 -42.45 -4.25
CA CYS A 673 -55.81 -41.97 -5.62
C CYS A 673 -57.18 -42.24 -6.27
N ILE A 674 -57.69 -41.26 -7.01
CA ILE A 674 -58.97 -41.32 -7.71
C ILE A 674 -58.70 -41.13 -9.21
N LEU A 675 -59.06 -42.12 -10.02
CA LEU A 675 -59.02 -42.05 -11.48
C LEU A 675 -60.37 -41.58 -12.01
N LEU A 676 -60.36 -40.43 -12.68
CA LEU A 676 -61.53 -39.85 -13.32
C LEU A 676 -61.46 -40.10 -14.84
N ASP A 677 -62.52 -40.69 -15.40
CA ASP A 677 -62.72 -40.82 -16.85
C ASP A 677 -64.08 -40.22 -17.25
N HIS A 678 -64.09 -39.33 -18.24
CA HIS A 678 -65.28 -38.62 -18.72
C HIS A 678 -66.18 -38.00 -17.61
N GLY A 679 -65.58 -37.54 -16.50
CA GLY A 679 -66.29 -36.93 -15.38
C GLY A 679 -66.94 -37.92 -14.40
N GLN A 680 -66.69 -39.23 -14.54
CA GLN A 680 -67.07 -40.26 -13.58
C GLN A 680 -65.83 -40.89 -12.94
N ILE A 681 -65.97 -41.36 -11.70
CA ILE A 681 -64.91 -42.10 -11.01
C ILE A 681 -64.87 -43.51 -11.61
N GLU A 682 -63.82 -43.79 -12.39
CA GLU A 682 -63.60 -45.11 -12.98
C GLU A 682 -63.08 -46.09 -11.91
N LYS A 683 -62.16 -45.61 -11.05
CA LYS A 683 -61.63 -46.38 -9.92
C LYS A 683 -61.04 -45.45 -8.85
N GLN A 684 -61.09 -45.89 -7.60
CA GLN A 684 -60.47 -45.21 -6.46
C GLN A 684 -59.84 -46.24 -5.53
N GLY A 685 -58.70 -45.94 -4.92
CA GLY A 685 -57.96 -46.88 -4.08
C GLY A 685 -56.51 -46.47 -3.88
N LEU A 686 -55.69 -47.43 -3.42
CA LEU A 686 -54.23 -47.25 -3.35
C LEU A 686 -53.62 -47.26 -4.75
N PHE A 687 -52.43 -46.66 -4.91
CA PHE A 687 -51.75 -46.58 -6.21
C PHE A 687 -51.54 -47.97 -6.86
N ASP A 688 -51.17 -48.98 -6.06
CA ASP A 688 -50.98 -50.36 -6.53
C ASP A 688 -52.26 -50.99 -7.10
N GLU A 689 -53.44 -50.58 -6.57
CA GLU A 689 -54.74 -51.06 -7.05
C GLU A 689 -55.13 -50.41 -8.38
N LEU A 690 -54.63 -49.20 -8.66
CA LEU A 690 -54.83 -48.48 -9.93
C LEU A 690 -53.94 -49.03 -11.05
N LEU A 691 -52.76 -49.55 -10.72
CA LEU A 691 -51.86 -50.23 -11.68
C LEU A 691 -52.44 -51.53 -12.25
N THR A 692 -53.56 -52.03 -11.71
CA THR A 692 -54.29 -53.18 -12.29
C THR A 692 -55.10 -52.80 -13.54
N ILE A 693 -55.28 -51.51 -13.82
CA ILE A 693 -55.92 -51.03 -15.05
C ILE A 693 -54.85 -50.95 -16.15
N ASP A 694 -55.03 -51.69 -17.25
CA ASP A 694 -54.05 -51.78 -18.35
C ASP A 694 -53.64 -50.40 -18.91
N LYS A 695 -54.59 -49.46 -19.03
CA LYS A 695 -54.31 -48.08 -19.47
C LYS A 695 -53.35 -47.33 -18.53
N VAL A 696 -53.57 -47.42 -17.22
CA VAL A 696 -52.73 -46.76 -16.21
C VAL A 696 -51.35 -47.41 -16.14
N LYS A 697 -51.31 -48.75 -16.20
CA LYS A 697 -50.08 -49.54 -16.24
C LYS A 697 -49.21 -49.22 -17.44
N GLN A 698 -49.79 -49.14 -18.64
CA GLN A 698 -49.06 -48.74 -19.86
C GLN A 698 -48.50 -47.32 -19.76
N CYS A 699 -49.27 -46.36 -19.25
CA CYS A 699 -48.78 -44.98 -19.08
C CYS A 699 -47.62 -44.90 -18.07
N TYR A 700 -47.69 -45.65 -16.97
CA TYR A 700 -46.64 -45.69 -15.96
C TYR A 700 -45.36 -46.40 -16.46
N GLU A 701 -45.50 -47.53 -17.18
CA GLU A 701 -44.37 -48.25 -17.77
C GLU A 701 -43.67 -47.44 -18.89
N ASN A 702 -44.43 -46.70 -19.70
CA ASN A 702 -43.87 -45.79 -20.70
C ASN A 702 -43.06 -44.66 -20.07
N HIS A 703 -43.50 -44.12 -18.92
CA HIS A 703 -42.75 -43.12 -18.18
C HIS A 703 -41.41 -43.67 -17.64
N LEU A 704 -41.42 -44.89 -17.07
CA LEU A 704 -40.23 -45.59 -16.58
C LEU A 704 -39.20 -45.89 -17.68
N LYS A 705 -39.64 -46.16 -18.91
CA LYS A 705 -38.75 -46.33 -20.07
C LYS A 705 -38.09 -45.01 -20.47
N HIS A 706 -38.86 -43.93 -20.57
CA HIS A 706 -38.34 -42.60 -20.94
C HIS A 706 -37.33 -42.02 -19.94
N THR A 707 -37.51 -42.25 -18.63
CA THR A 707 -36.57 -41.81 -17.59
C THR A 707 -35.25 -42.60 -17.61
N ASN A 708 -35.30 -43.89 -17.96
CA ASN A 708 -34.09 -44.73 -18.08
C ASN A 708 -33.29 -44.46 -19.37
N GLU A 709 -33.93 -44.03 -20.46
CA GLU A 709 -33.24 -43.64 -21.71
C GLU A 709 -32.59 -42.25 -21.62
N THR A 710 -33.25 -41.28 -20.99
CA THR A 710 -32.68 -39.94 -20.73
C THR A 710 -31.50 -39.96 -19.75
N GLY A 711 -31.48 -40.91 -18.80
CA GLY A 711 -30.34 -41.17 -17.92
C GLY A 711 -29.13 -41.84 -18.61
N LYS A 712 -29.35 -42.59 -19.70
CA LYS A 712 -28.28 -43.21 -20.50
C LYS A 712 -27.68 -42.25 -21.54
N SER A 713 -28.51 -41.42 -22.18
CA SER A 713 -28.06 -40.43 -23.18
C SER A 713 -27.16 -39.33 -22.59
N ARG A 714 -27.35 -38.98 -21.30
CA ARG A 714 -26.49 -38.00 -20.59
C ARG A 714 -25.16 -38.57 -20.09
N ARG A 715 -24.98 -39.90 -20.08
CA ARG A 715 -23.73 -40.58 -19.70
C ARG A 715 -22.86 -41.00 -20.89
N GLN A 716 -23.37 -40.97 -22.12
CA GLN A 716 -22.63 -41.36 -23.33
C GLN A 716 -22.01 -40.19 -24.13
N ASN A 717 -22.34 -38.92 -23.84
CA ASN A 717 -21.77 -37.76 -24.52
C ASN A 717 -20.55 -37.11 -23.82
N HIS A 718 -19.92 -37.78 -22.86
CA HIS A 718 -18.74 -37.25 -22.16
C HIS A 718 -17.47 -38.11 -22.24
N ASN A 719 -17.53 -39.29 -22.86
CA ASN A 719 -16.36 -40.13 -23.08
C ASN A 719 -16.33 -40.54 -24.57
N ASN A 720 -15.37 -39.96 -25.30
CA ASN A 720 -14.90 -40.24 -26.67
C ASN A 720 -15.24 -39.20 -27.76
N VAL A 721 -14.37 -38.19 -27.84
CA VAL A 721 -13.56 -37.93 -29.05
C VAL A 721 -12.12 -38.11 -28.57
N CYS A 722 -11.47 -39.26 -28.74
CA CYS A 722 -10.88 -39.92 -29.92
C CYS A 722 -9.35 -39.89 -29.75
N ASP A 723 -8.76 -41.07 -29.55
CA ASP A 723 -7.60 -41.56 -30.29
C ASP A 723 -7.73 -43.10 -30.31
N ASP A 724 -7.72 -43.69 -31.50
CA ASP A 724 -7.56 -45.12 -31.75
C ASP A 724 -6.57 -45.26 -32.92
N ASP A 725 -5.63 -46.18 -32.73
CA ASP A 725 -4.45 -46.52 -33.57
C ASP A 725 -4.59 -47.95 -34.17
N ASP A 726 -3.57 -48.30 -34.96
CA ASP A 726 -3.11 -49.60 -35.51
C ASP A 726 -3.57 -49.92 -36.96
N ASP A 727 -2.74 -50.36 -37.92
CA ASP A 727 -1.29 -50.59 -38.13
C ASP A 727 -1.17 -50.80 -39.68
N ASP A 728 -0.09 -50.53 -40.43
CA ASP A 728 1.18 -51.27 -40.47
C ASP A 728 2.19 -50.61 -41.46
N ASP A 729 3.47 -50.87 -41.17
CA ASP A 729 4.60 -51.13 -42.07
C ASP A 729 5.80 -50.16 -42.22
N SER A 730 6.97 -50.73 -41.88
CA SER A 730 8.37 -50.47 -42.29
C SER A 730 9.31 -49.47 -41.54
N MET A 731 10.37 -50.09 -40.98
CA MET A 731 11.79 -49.66 -40.87
C MET A 731 12.23 -48.41 -40.07
N LYS A 732 13.03 -48.65 -39.01
CA LYS A 732 14.03 -47.73 -38.41
C LYS A 732 15.35 -47.72 -39.23
N PRO A 733 16.38 -46.87 -38.96
CA PRO A 733 16.48 -45.64 -38.13
C PRO A 733 17.27 -44.46 -38.80
N SER A 734 17.20 -43.22 -38.27
CA SER A 734 18.40 -42.38 -38.08
C SER A 734 18.19 -41.15 -37.18
N GLU A 735 19.15 -40.99 -36.28
CA GLU A 735 19.53 -39.87 -35.40
C GLU A 735 19.00 -38.45 -35.67
N THR A 736 18.61 -37.76 -34.60
CA THR A 736 19.17 -36.41 -34.32
C THR A 736 19.01 -36.00 -32.85
N VAL A 737 20.03 -35.30 -32.39
CA VAL A 737 20.31 -34.84 -31.02
C VAL A 737 19.82 -33.40 -30.80
N ASN A 738 19.35 -33.12 -29.58
CA ASN A 738 19.25 -31.85 -28.84
C ASN A 738 18.35 -30.71 -29.35
N LYS A 739 17.36 -30.35 -28.51
CA LYS A 739 17.53 -29.24 -27.54
C LYS A 739 16.45 -29.25 -26.46
N SER A 740 16.93 -29.18 -25.22
CA SER A 740 16.22 -29.16 -23.95
C SER A 740 15.67 -27.78 -23.60
N SER A 741 14.43 -27.74 -23.10
CA SER A 741 13.90 -26.71 -22.19
C SER A 741 13.22 -27.44 -21.02
N ILE A 742 13.89 -27.48 -19.89
CA ILE A 742 13.40 -28.07 -18.63
C ILE A 742 12.71 -26.94 -17.86
N VAL A 743 11.38 -27.05 -17.73
CA VAL A 743 10.60 -26.38 -16.68
C VAL A 743 10.65 -27.32 -15.48
N ILE A 744 11.19 -26.85 -14.34
CA ILE A 744 11.14 -27.58 -13.07
C ILE A 744 9.88 -27.12 -12.34
N GLU A 745 8.92 -28.03 -12.19
CA GLU A 745 7.74 -27.89 -11.33
C GLU A 745 8.16 -27.71 -9.86
N GLU A 746 7.69 -26.62 -9.25
CA GLU A 746 7.86 -26.33 -7.83
C GLU A 746 6.86 -27.16 -7.01
N THR A 747 7.35 -28.14 -6.26
CA THR A 747 6.53 -28.93 -5.32
C THR A 747 6.36 -28.16 -4.02
N SER A 748 5.20 -27.51 -3.84
CA SER A 748 4.83 -26.94 -2.53
C SER A 748 4.43 -28.07 -1.56
N ILE A 749 5.15 -28.21 -0.45
CA ILE A 749 4.75 -29.10 0.65
C ILE A 749 3.97 -28.25 1.67
N GLY A 750 2.64 -28.31 1.58
CA GLY A 750 1.75 -27.69 2.55
C GLY A 750 1.76 -28.42 3.90
N GLY A 751 2.39 -27.82 4.91
CA GLY A 751 2.31 -28.28 6.30
C GLY A 751 1.41 -27.37 7.15
N LYS A 752 0.35 -27.91 7.76
CA LYS A 752 -0.43 -27.22 8.80
C LYS A 752 0.32 -27.25 10.13
N VAL A 753 0.60 -26.09 10.73
CA VAL A 753 1.16 -25.99 12.09
C VAL A 753 0.09 -26.39 13.11
N SER A 754 0.44 -27.30 14.02
CA SER A 754 -0.46 -27.79 15.08
C SER A 754 -0.80 -26.68 16.08
N THR A 755 -2.08 -26.62 16.50
CA THR A 755 -2.58 -25.73 17.57
C THR A 755 -1.83 -25.90 18.90
N TYR A 756 -1.20 -27.05 19.11
CA TYR A 756 -0.32 -27.29 20.26
C TYR A 756 0.96 -26.43 20.25
N VAL A 757 1.52 -26.17 19.06
CA VAL A 757 2.72 -25.32 18.90
C VAL A 757 2.36 -23.87 19.19
N TRP A 758 1.19 -23.42 18.75
CA TRP A 758 0.62 -22.11 19.08
C TRP A 758 0.47 -21.91 20.58
N PHE A 759 -0.09 -22.90 21.27
CA PHE A 759 -0.30 -22.86 22.71
C PHE A 759 1.02 -22.84 23.50
N LYS A 760 2.05 -23.56 23.05
CA LYS A 760 3.39 -23.52 23.64
C LYS A 760 4.11 -22.21 23.39
N LEU A 761 3.95 -21.60 22.22
CA LEU A 761 4.59 -20.32 21.91
C LEU A 761 4.03 -19.19 22.77
N PHE A 762 2.70 -19.19 22.99
CA PHE A 762 2.00 -18.20 23.81
C PHE A 762 2.38 -18.30 25.28
N THR A 763 2.30 -19.51 25.85
CA THR A 763 2.62 -19.76 27.27
C THR A 763 4.10 -19.60 27.61
N ALA A 764 4.99 -19.67 26.62
CA ALA A 764 6.43 -19.44 26.79
C ALA A 764 6.87 -17.98 26.59
N SER A 765 5.97 -17.09 26.14
CA SER A 765 6.28 -15.69 25.84
C SER A 765 5.82 -14.73 26.93
N TYR A 766 4.68 -15.01 27.55
CA TYR A 766 4.11 -14.25 28.65
C TYR A 766 3.52 -15.27 29.62
N GLY A 767 3.91 -15.24 30.89
CA GLY A 767 3.41 -16.21 31.87
C GLY A 767 1.87 -16.27 31.89
N TRP A 768 1.34 -17.32 32.51
CA TRP A 768 -0.11 -17.56 32.53
C TRP A 768 -0.90 -16.39 33.13
N ALA A 769 -0.33 -15.65 34.08
CA ALA A 769 -0.96 -14.50 34.70
C ALA A 769 -1.04 -13.30 33.75
N GLU A 770 0.00 -13.04 32.96
CA GLU A 770 0.05 -11.94 32.01
C GLU A 770 -0.85 -12.17 30.80
N CYS A 771 -0.98 -13.43 30.34
CA CYS A 771 -1.95 -13.79 29.30
C CYS A 771 -3.40 -13.51 29.75
N ILE A 772 -3.73 -13.85 31.00
CA ILE A 772 -5.06 -13.57 31.57
C ILE A 772 -5.28 -12.06 31.71
N LEU A 773 -4.27 -11.31 32.16
CA LEU A 773 -4.34 -9.85 32.26
C LEU A 773 -4.52 -9.19 30.89
N LEU A 774 -3.85 -9.68 29.85
CA LEU A 774 -3.96 -9.15 28.49
C LEU A 774 -5.36 -9.41 27.90
N ILE A 775 -5.88 -10.62 28.09
CA ILE A 775 -7.26 -10.96 27.72
C ILE A 775 -8.26 -10.09 28.49
N PHE A 776 -8.04 -9.89 29.79
CA PHE A 776 -8.89 -9.03 30.61
C PHE A 776 -8.86 -7.56 30.16
N LEU A 777 -7.69 -7.01 29.85
CA LEU A 777 -7.54 -5.63 29.34
C LEU A 777 -8.17 -5.47 27.95
N MET A 778 -8.10 -6.49 27.10
CA MET A 778 -8.76 -6.51 25.79
C MET A 778 -10.29 -6.57 25.91
N LEU A 779 -10.81 -7.40 26.82
CA LEU A 779 -12.25 -7.44 27.14
C LEU A 779 -12.73 -6.09 27.68
N LEU A 780 -11.98 -5.50 28.61
CA LEU A 780 -12.31 -4.20 29.21
C LEU A 780 -12.30 -3.06 28.17
N GLY A 781 -11.36 -3.10 27.23
CA GLY A 781 -11.28 -2.13 26.13
C GLY A 781 -12.48 -2.18 25.19
N GLN A 782 -13.02 -3.38 24.92
CA GLN A 782 -14.19 -3.56 24.08
C GLN A 782 -15.50 -3.27 24.80
N ASP A 783 -15.63 -3.69 26.06
CA ASP A 783 -16.78 -3.32 26.89
C ASP A 783 -16.90 -1.79 27.00
N LEU A 784 -15.78 -1.07 27.12
CA LEU A 784 -15.76 0.39 27.07
C LEU A 784 -16.23 0.95 25.70
N TYR A 785 -15.81 0.34 24.59
CA TYR A 785 -16.23 0.73 23.25
C TYR A 785 -17.73 0.51 23.01
N ASP A 786 -18.24 -0.66 23.41
CA ASP A 786 -19.65 -1.03 23.25
C ASP A 786 -20.57 -0.23 24.18
N VAL A 787 -20.12 0.10 25.39
CA VAL A 787 -20.82 1.04 26.29
C VAL A 787 -20.90 2.42 25.65
N THR A 788 -19.86 2.85 24.93
CA THR A 788 -19.87 4.15 24.23
C THR A 788 -20.89 4.16 23.09
N ASN A 789 -20.95 3.10 22.28
CA ASN A 789 -21.94 2.96 21.20
C ASN A 789 -23.37 2.85 21.73
N LYS A 790 -23.57 2.10 22.83
CA LYS A 790 -24.87 1.95 23.49
C LYS A 790 -25.32 3.26 24.14
N TRP A 791 -24.39 4.01 24.73
CA TRP A 791 -24.67 5.34 25.25
C TRP A 791 -25.04 6.32 24.13
N LEU A 792 -24.35 6.28 22.98
CA LEU A 792 -24.68 7.08 21.80
C LEU A 792 -26.09 6.77 21.28
N SER A 793 -26.46 5.48 21.21
CA SER A 793 -27.80 5.04 20.80
C SER A 793 -28.90 5.50 21.77
N ILE A 794 -28.66 5.41 23.09
CA ILE A 794 -29.59 5.91 24.12
C ILE A 794 -29.68 7.45 24.08
N TRP A 795 -28.59 8.14 23.76
CA TRP A 795 -28.56 9.58 23.63
C TRP A 795 -29.32 10.06 22.39
N LEU A 796 -29.12 9.40 21.24
CA LEU A 796 -29.83 9.68 19.98
C LEU A 796 -31.34 9.42 20.10
N SER A 797 -31.74 8.31 20.73
CA SER A 797 -33.16 8.02 20.98
C SER A 797 -33.81 9.03 21.94
N LYS A 798 -33.08 9.58 22.91
CA LYS A 798 -33.58 10.68 23.77
C LYS A 798 -33.74 11.99 23.01
N LEU A 799 -32.82 12.32 22.10
CA LEU A 799 -32.91 13.48 21.22
C LEU A 799 -34.11 13.42 20.27
N GLU A 800 -34.41 12.25 19.70
CA GLU A 800 -35.60 12.06 18.87
C GLU A 800 -36.91 12.22 19.65
N VAL A 801 -36.93 11.84 20.93
CA VAL A 801 -38.09 12.02 21.81
C VAL A 801 -38.28 13.48 22.23
N GLU A 802 -37.20 14.25 22.39
CA GLU A 802 -37.27 15.70 22.65
C GLU A 802 -37.67 16.51 21.41
N GLN A 803 -37.17 16.16 20.22
CA GLN A 803 -37.58 16.77 18.95
C GLN A 803 -39.03 16.47 18.55
N ARG A 804 -39.60 15.35 19.01
CA ARG A 804 -41.04 15.05 18.83
C ARG A 804 -41.94 15.74 19.86
N LYS A 805 -41.37 16.39 20.88
CA LYS A 805 -42.12 17.13 21.92
C LYS A 805 -42.02 18.66 21.81
N SER A 806 -41.09 19.20 21.01
CA SER A 806 -41.07 20.60 20.56
C SER A 806 -41.84 20.75 19.26
#